data_AF-A0A960NYW9-F1
#
_entry.id   AF-A0A960NYW9-F1
#
_cell.length_a   1.000
_cell.length_b   1.000
_cell.length_c   1.000
_cell.angle_alpha   90.00
_cell.angle_beta   90.00
_cell.angle_gamma   90.00
#
_symmetry.space_group_name_H-M   'P 1'
#
loop_
_entity.id
_entity.type
_entity.pdbx_description
1 polymer ?
#
loop_
_entity_poly.entity_id
_entity_poly.type
_entity_poly.pdbx_seq_one_letter_code
_entity_poly.pdbx_strand_id
1 'polypeptide(L)'
;MNAPRKPRRRAQEERPASEARSRAAREEETQSTEGAAANGTDATSAPPKPRRKAATEKSTKGTAKKAATKTGAKKKAASKKATPKKPTAKKAGTEEPAATKRGTSKGKTPKAGTSKKTRSTKAEAPTKAAAEEPRPNAATSVPPPAAERAEDAAADAAGTAEAATPARERAEPPSRSVLTTPPEPHPGPETVEREAILVQFEQRPQLEPPPGFEPLERRPAGGPRRLAFVLHMHLPWVLGHGTWPHGEDWLAEAIAHCYLPLLDAFRRLADRGRRHLATVSVTPVVGAMLADPRTPGIVDRYLAERSEAAWDARRSHPLALWWRSEFERLQALWEGFDKNLARALADLSDRQAVELSTSAGTHVYLPLAHTVKLGRLALRTGREFHRELFGIDSRGCWMPECAYRPGGPWRHPVTGISEENRVGNEELLAEQGLAWTVLDSHLLRAGDPAFPYGSDLAPEDVVEPSGPHPNPYWIRQSPVAAFLRDARSAAQVWSRQGGYPGDGAFLDFHKRHWPSGLRLWRVTESDVDMMDKLVYWPDQARARAVEQADHFVELVAGLEGMDGGVACAPFDMELFGHWWFEGPIWLERVLERAAPGELVSTTTPGHELDARPALRRAFFAEGSWGAGGDHRVWVNPETEWMWHELADLERRAFAAVRWGGARKWRRAILNQLLLTAASDWPFLITMGTGQDYAEERFREHARRTRELIDLGPRSRAWPAWVDLDLPFPQIEAEWARSPEE
;
A
#
# COMPACT_ATOMS: atom_id res chain seq x y z
N MET A 1 33.47 -30.47 76.09
CA MET A 1 33.78 -29.04 76.31
C MET A 1 32.68 -28.22 75.64
N ASN A 2 32.35 -27.06 76.23
CA ASN A 2 31.31 -26.06 75.92
C ASN A 2 30.29 -26.33 74.77
N ALA A 3 29.03 -26.51 75.18
CA ALA A 3 27.80 -26.33 74.38
C ALA A 3 27.23 -24.90 74.67
N PRO A 4 25.95 -24.49 74.41
CA PRO A 4 24.73 -25.16 73.90
C PRO A 4 24.31 -24.69 72.48
N ARG A 5 23.45 -25.35 71.67
CA ARG A 5 22.21 -26.17 71.80
C ARG A 5 20.86 -25.40 71.80
N LYS A 6 19.97 -25.81 70.87
CA LYS A 6 18.57 -25.36 70.60
C LYS A 6 17.59 -25.62 71.77
N PRO A 7 16.37 -25.04 71.75
CA PRO A 7 15.17 -25.86 71.45
C PRO A 7 14.08 -25.19 70.55
N ARG A 8 12.89 -25.84 70.41
CA ARG A 8 11.75 -25.56 69.48
C ARG A 8 10.44 -25.12 70.20
N ARG A 9 9.50 -24.43 69.50
CA ARG A 9 7.99 -24.37 69.62
C ARG A 9 7.45 -23.29 68.64
N ARG A 10 6.16 -23.13 68.24
CA ARG A 10 4.96 -24.00 68.00
C ARG A 10 3.95 -23.18 67.14
N ALA A 11 3.27 -23.80 66.17
CA ALA A 11 2.10 -23.30 65.39
C ALA A 11 2.38 -22.12 64.43
N GLN A 12 1.72 -21.88 63.27
CA GLN A 12 0.44 -22.32 62.66
C GLN A 12 -0.77 -21.39 62.95
N GLU A 13 -1.67 -21.26 61.96
CA GLU A 13 -2.90 -20.44 61.87
C GLU A 13 -2.73 -18.91 61.61
N GLU A 14 -3.67 -18.18 60.99
CA GLU A 14 -4.42 -18.47 59.74
C GLU A 14 -5.01 -17.17 59.09
N ARG A 15 -6.04 -17.29 58.23
CA ARG A 15 -6.77 -16.19 57.55
C ARG A 15 -7.84 -15.54 58.46
N PRO A 16 -8.56 -14.50 57.98
CA PRO A 16 -9.88 -14.73 57.36
C PRO A 16 -9.98 -14.15 55.92
N ALA A 17 -10.80 -14.60 54.97
CA ALA A 17 -12.00 -15.45 54.97
C ALA A 17 -13.31 -14.79 55.49
N SER A 18 -14.18 -14.40 54.54
CA SER A 18 -15.60 -14.81 54.40
C SER A 18 -16.45 -15.02 55.67
N GLU A 19 -17.74 -14.67 55.73
CA GLU A 19 -18.78 -14.79 54.70
C GLU A 19 -20.09 -14.10 55.17
N ALA A 20 -21.17 -14.13 54.35
CA ALA A 20 -22.57 -14.40 54.76
C ALA A 20 -23.62 -13.62 53.93
N ARG A 21 -24.83 -14.20 53.83
CA ARG A 21 -26.02 -13.62 53.22
C ARG A 21 -27.15 -13.52 54.25
N SER A 22 -28.05 -12.52 54.09
CA SER A 22 -29.48 -12.74 53.76
C SER A 22 -30.55 -11.93 54.54
N ARG A 23 -31.61 -11.55 53.78
CA ARG A 23 -33.04 -11.46 54.15
C ARG A 23 -33.58 -10.38 55.14
N ALA A 24 -34.26 -9.40 54.51
CA ALA A 24 -35.73 -9.21 54.52
C ALA A 24 -36.39 -8.20 55.50
N ALA A 25 -37.64 -7.82 55.13
CA ALA A 25 -38.52 -6.78 55.70
C ALA A 25 -38.03 -5.32 55.48
N ARG A 26 -38.85 -4.32 55.09
CA ARG A 26 -40.18 -3.83 55.58
C ARG A 26 -40.06 -3.20 56.98
N GLU A 27 -40.68 -2.05 57.28
CA GLU A 27 -41.80 -1.36 56.61
C GLU A 27 -41.65 0.19 56.64
N GLU A 28 -42.77 0.91 56.51
CA GLU A 28 -43.02 2.36 56.44
C GLU A 28 -42.55 3.17 57.71
N GLU A 29 -42.67 4.50 57.88
CA GLU A 29 -43.64 5.47 57.34
C GLU A 29 -43.22 6.95 57.61
N THR A 30 -43.59 7.90 56.72
CA THR A 30 -43.83 9.38 56.94
C THR A 30 -42.75 10.28 57.62
N GLN A 31 -42.79 11.63 57.63
CA GLN A 31 -43.69 12.66 57.05
C GLN A 31 -42.95 14.00 56.72
N SER A 32 -43.63 14.89 55.98
CA SER A 32 -43.59 16.39 55.93
C SER A 32 -42.52 17.21 56.70
N THR A 33 -42.10 18.41 56.26
CA THR A 33 -42.91 19.56 55.77
C THR A 33 -42.16 20.52 54.81
N GLU A 34 -42.92 21.09 53.84
CA GLU A 34 -43.02 22.52 53.44
C GLU A 34 -41.76 23.40 53.23
N GLY A 35 -41.76 24.41 52.34
CA GLY A 35 -42.78 24.92 51.40
C GLY A 35 -42.12 25.81 50.32
N ALA A 36 -42.65 25.89 49.10
CA ALA A 36 -43.67 26.87 48.65
C ALA A 36 -43.03 28.21 48.16
N ALA A 37 -43.55 28.92 47.14
CA ALA A 37 -44.81 28.76 46.41
C ALA A 37 -44.79 29.33 44.97
N ALA A 38 -45.77 28.87 44.16
CA ALA A 38 -46.60 29.65 43.22
C ALA A 38 -45.98 30.31 41.96
N ASN A 39 -46.68 30.44 40.83
CA ASN A 39 -47.95 29.86 40.31
C ASN A 39 -47.82 29.87 38.76
N GLY A 40 -48.44 29.02 37.94
CA GLY A 40 -49.87 28.66 37.84
C GLY A 40 -50.49 29.38 36.61
N THR A 41 -51.50 28.90 35.87
CA THR A 41 -52.43 27.74 35.87
C THR A 41 -53.03 27.67 34.43
N ASP A 42 -53.77 26.70 33.88
CA ASP A 42 -54.42 25.43 34.27
C ASP A 42 -54.78 24.65 32.93
N ALA A 43 -55.70 23.69 32.71
CA ALA A 43 -56.66 22.90 33.51
C ALA A 43 -57.14 21.63 32.77
N THR A 44 -57.07 20.45 33.43
CA THR A 44 -57.99 19.28 33.27
C THR A 44 -58.02 18.51 31.90
N SER A 45 -58.58 17.30 31.73
CA SER A 45 -59.40 16.38 32.58
C SER A 45 -59.20 14.89 32.21
N ALA A 46 -59.76 13.95 33.01
CA ALA A 46 -59.86 12.49 32.77
C ALA A 46 -60.88 11.86 33.78
N PRO A 47 -61.15 10.53 33.84
CA PRO A 47 -61.35 9.46 32.83
C PRO A 47 -62.80 8.86 32.93
N PRO A 48 -63.15 7.66 32.36
CA PRO A 48 -63.05 6.39 33.12
C PRO A 48 -62.86 5.08 32.27
N LYS A 49 -62.88 3.89 32.93
CA LYS A 49 -62.86 2.52 32.33
C LYS A 49 -64.15 1.74 32.66
N PRO A 50 -64.52 0.64 31.94
CA PRO A 50 -64.33 -0.71 32.54
C PRO A 50 -64.13 -1.94 31.57
N ARG A 51 -63.78 -3.08 32.21
CA ARG A 51 -63.71 -4.55 31.86
C ARG A 51 -64.63 -5.11 30.72
N ARG A 52 -64.46 -6.32 30.12
CA ARG A 52 -63.58 -7.55 30.31
C ARG A 52 -63.23 -8.20 28.91
N LYS A 53 -63.20 -9.50 28.51
CA LYS A 53 -63.48 -10.88 29.02
C LYS A 53 -62.81 -12.00 28.11
N ALA A 54 -62.02 -12.95 28.65
CA ALA A 54 -61.64 -14.30 28.10
C ALA A 54 -60.93 -14.43 26.71
N ALA A 55 -60.06 -15.40 26.36
CA ALA A 55 -59.20 -16.44 27.02
C ALA A 55 -58.11 -16.88 25.97
N THR A 56 -57.44 -18.04 25.80
CA THR A 56 -57.29 -19.44 26.35
C THR A 56 -56.11 -20.11 25.55
N GLU A 57 -55.27 -21.08 25.97
CA GLU A 57 -54.81 -21.49 27.31
C GLU A 57 -53.45 -22.27 27.35
N LYS A 58 -53.27 -23.39 26.62
CA LYS A 58 -52.26 -24.47 26.87
C LYS A 58 -52.02 -25.36 25.61
N SER A 59 -51.10 -26.34 25.46
CA SER A 59 -49.83 -26.81 26.11
C SER A 59 -49.34 -28.10 25.36
N THR A 60 -48.05 -28.49 25.38
CA THR A 60 -47.54 -29.89 25.65
C THR A 60 -46.04 -30.12 25.26
N LYS A 61 -45.47 -31.23 25.74
CA LYS A 61 -44.12 -31.77 25.42
C LYS A 61 -44.25 -33.12 24.68
N GLY A 62 -43.20 -33.56 23.96
CA GLY A 62 -42.93 -34.98 23.66
C GLY A 62 -42.01 -35.19 22.45
N THR A 63 -40.69 -35.38 22.59
CA THR A 63 -39.92 -36.60 23.00
C THR A 63 -40.02 -37.84 22.10
N ALA A 64 -39.03 -37.95 21.20
CA ALA A 64 -38.08 -39.08 21.08
C ALA A 64 -38.40 -40.33 20.22
N LYS A 65 -37.28 -40.96 19.77
CA LYS A 65 -37.09 -42.35 19.31
C LYS A 65 -37.69 -42.73 17.93
N LYS A 66 -37.14 -43.71 17.19
CA LYS A 66 -35.78 -44.30 17.09
C LYS A 66 -35.76 -45.28 15.89
N ALA A 67 -34.59 -45.49 15.27
CA ALA A 67 -34.21 -46.72 14.52
C ALA A 67 -35.01 -47.05 13.23
N ALA A 68 -34.58 -47.98 12.36
CA ALA A 68 -33.22 -48.36 11.91
C ALA A 68 -33.33 -49.39 10.76
N THR A 69 -32.25 -49.56 9.98
CA THR A 69 -31.94 -50.76 9.14
C THR A 69 -32.92 -51.05 7.97
N LYS A 70 -32.64 -51.89 6.95
CA LYS A 70 -31.49 -52.77 6.59
C LYS A 70 -31.56 -53.09 5.07
N THR A 71 -30.43 -53.46 4.45
CA THR A 71 -30.28 -54.29 3.21
C THR A 71 -30.93 -53.81 1.89
N GLY A 72 -30.40 -54.12 0.70
CA GLY A 72 -29.08 -54.71 0.38
C GLY A 72 -28.92 -55.29 -1.04
N ALA A 73 -27.69 -55.75 -1.31
CA ALA A 73 -27.31 -56.83 -2.25
C ALA A 73 -27.36 -56.65 -3.80
N LYS A 74 -26.15 -56.45 -4.37
CA LYS A 74 -25.54 -57.22 -5.49
C LYS A 74 -26.34 -57.53 -6.78
N LYS A 75 -25.74 -57.19 -7.92
CA LYS A 75 -25.56 -58.12 -9.05
C LYS A 75 -24.19 -57.95 -9.72
N LYS A 76 -23.72 -58.96 -10.46
CA LYS A 76 -22.41 -59.03 -11.14
C LYS A 76 -22.56 -59.34 -12.63
N ALA A 77 -21.77 -58.68 -13.48
CA ALA A 77 -21.14 -59.18 -14.71
C ALA A 77 -20.03 -58.15 -15.09
N ALA A 78 -18.75 -58.43 -15.34
CA ALA A 78 -17.93 -59.61 -15.65
C ALA A 78 -17.84 -60.01 -17.14
N SER A 79 -16.60 -60.31 -17.60
CA SER A 79 -16.18 -60.75 -18.97
C SER A 79 -15.98 -59.61 -20.00
N LYS A 80 -14.90 -59.54 -20.81
CA LYS A 80 -13.62 -60.31 -20.88
C LYS A 80 -12.52 -59.53 -21.64
N LYS A 81 -11.27 -59.93 -21.36
CA LYS A 81 -10.00 -59.83 -22.14
C LYS A 81 -10.04 -59.23 -23.57
N ALA A 82 -9.04 -58.38 -23.87
CA ALA A 82 -8.04 -58.65 -24.92
C ALA A 82 -6.76 -57.80 -24.79
N THR A 83 -5.61 -58.46 -24.68
CA THR A 83 -4.28 -57.94 -25.10
C THR A 83 -3.68 -58.99 -26.02
N PRO A 84 -2.92 -58.58 -27.07
CA PRO A 84 -1.55 -59.11 -27.14
C PRO A 84 -0.49 -58.23 -27.82
N LYS A 85 0.77 -58.42 -27.37
CA LYS A 85 2.02 -58.45 -28.15
C LYS A 85 2.59 -57.19 -28.85
N LYS A 86 3.80 -56.81 -28.42
CA LYS A 86 4.91 -56.41 -29.33
C LYS A 86 5.30 -57.57 -30.26
N PRO A 87 5.91 -57.28 -31.42
CA PRO A 87 7.25 -57.83 -31.68
C PRO A 87 8.28 -56.73 -32.09
N THR A 88 9.37 -57.10 -32.77
CA THR A 88 10.66 -56.37 -32.74
C THR A 88 11.38 -56.19 -34.08
N ALA A 89 11.98 -55.00 -34.27
CA ALA A 89 13.28 -54.70 -34.88
C ALA A 89 13.64 -55.10 -36.35
N LYS A 90 14.19 -54.12 -37.11
CA LYS A 90 15.54 -54.18 -37.76
C LYS A 90 15.89 -52.92 -38.59
N LYS A 91 17.19 -52.52 -38.53
CA LYS A 91 18.17 -52.10 -39.57
C LYS A 91 17.73 -51.32 -40.85
N ALA A 92 18.57 -50.49 -41.52
CA ALA A 92 20.00 -50.10 -41.39
C ALA A 92 20.17 -48.60 -41.76
N GLY A 93 21.26 -47.91 -41.36
CA GLY A 93 22.46 -47.62 -42.21
C GLY A 93 22.32 -46.25 -42.90
N THR A 94 23.32 -45.42 -43.21
CA THR A 94 24.79 -45.32 -42.97
C THR A 94 25.09 -43.80 -42.78
N GLU A 95 26.26 -43.23 -42.48
CA GLU A 95 27.67 -43.61 -42.62
C GLU A 95 28.57 -42.79 -41.65
N GLU A 96 29.83 -43.19 -41.46
CA GLU A 96 30.91 -42.42 -40.77
C GLU A 96 32.16 -42.50 -41.66
N PRO A 97 33.16 -41.60 -41.54
CA PRO A 97 34.43 -42.14 -41.01
C PRO A 97 35.34 -41.17 -40.22
N ALA A 98 35.91 -41.66 -39.12
CA ALA A 98 37.35 -41.63 -38.75
C ALA A 98 38.15 -40.30 -38.63
N ALA A 99 39.26 -40.18 -37.87
CA ALA A 99 39.84 -40.89 -36.71
C ALA A 99 41.03 -40.04 -36.15
N THR A 100 41.42 -40.12 -34.87
CA THR A 100 42.55 -40.96 -34.35
C THR A 100 42.66 -40.78 -32.81
N LYS A 101 42.85 -41.83 -31.98
CA LYS A 101 44.12 -42.45 -31.48
C LYS A 101 45.15 -41.42 -30.96
N ARG A 102 45.79 -41.51 -29.77
CA ARG A 102 45.85 -42.40 -28.56
C ARG A 102 46.43 -41.51 -27.41
N GLY A 103 46.67 -41.87 -26.14
CA GLY A 103 46.67 -43.07 -25.26
C GLY A 103 47.40 -42.68 -23.93
N THR A 104 47.63 -43.46 -22.86
CA THR A 104 47.35 -44.86 -22.47
C THR A 104 47.20 -44.91 -20.91
N SER A 105 47.65 -45.93 -20.14
CA SER A 105 47.50 -45.95 -18.65
C SER A 105 48.37 -46.98 -17.88
N LYS A 106 48.36 -46.89 -16.53
CA LYS A 106 48.89 -47.82 -15.46
C LYS A 106 50.37 -47.65 -15.07
N GLY A 107 50.79 -47.83 -13.80
CA GLY A 107 50.02 -48.03 -12.55
C GLY A 107 50.84 -48.65 -11.38
N LYS A 108 50.14 -49.01 -10.27
CA LYS A 108 50.57 -49.75 -9.05
C LYS A 108 51.16 -48.99 -7.84
N THR A 109 50.50 -49.19 -6.69
CA THR A 109 50.94 -49.16 -5.28
C THR A 109 51.81 -50.41 -4.95
N PRO A 110 52.46 -50.62 -3.76
CA PRO A 110 51.96 -50.25 -2.41
C PRO A 110 52.98 -50.03 -1.24
N LYS A 111 52.39 -49.96 -0.02
CA LYS A 111 52.92 -50.21 1.34
C LYS A 111 53.43 -49.03 2.18
N ALA A 112 53.11 -49.15 3.46
CA ALA A 112 53.27 -48.13 4.51
C ALA A 112 54.51 -48.38 5.38
N GLY A 113 54.93 -47.35 6.11
CA GLY A 113 55.85 -47.43 7.24
C GLY A 113 55.38 -46.47 8.34
N THR A 114 55.33 -46.92 9.60
CA THR A 114 54.86 -46.12 10.74
C THR A 114 55.91 -46.09 11.86
N SER A 115 56.32 -44.89 12.28
CA SER A 115 56.76 -44.57 13.65
C SER A 115 57.17 -43.09 13.79
N LYS A 116 57.36 -42.49 14.99
CA LYS A 116 56.66 -42.57 16.30
C LYS A 116 57.44 -41.64 17.27
N LYS A 117 56.79 -40.64 17.89
CA LYS A 117 57.36 -39.78 18.97
C LYS A 117 58.57 -38.92 18.52
N THR A 118 59.06 -37.91 19.26
CA THR A 118 58.86 -37.57 20.70
C THR A 118 58.64 -36.06 20.93
N ARG A 119 58.54 -35.62 22.20
CA ARG A 119 57.93 -34.38 22.69
C ARG A 119 58.88 -33.62 23.63
N SER A 120 59.05 -32.31 23.42
CA SER A 120 59.53 -31.31 24.40
C SER A 120 59.18 -29.91 23.84
N THR A 121 58.49 -28.93 24.45
CA THR A 121 58.15 -28.50 25.83
C THR A 121 59.12 -27.54 26.54
N LYS A 122 59.02 -26.25 26.22
CA LYS A 122 59.00 -25.04 27.10
C LYS A 122 58.56 -23.84 26.22
N ALA A 123 57.77 -22.83 26.63
CA ALA A 123 57.86 -21.90 27.78
C ALA A 123 59.08 -20.94 27.62
N GLU A 124 58.99 -19.62 27.75
CA GLU A 124 57.94 -18.73 28.29
C GLU A 124 58.01 -17.31 27.65
N ALA A 125 57.05 -16.44 27.99
CA ALA A 125 57.07 -14.98 27.80
C ALA A 125 56.89 -14.31 29.20
N PRO A 126 56.71 -12.98 29.40
CA PRO A 126 56.81 -11.82 28.49
C PRO A 126 57.61 -10.62 29.08
N THR A 127 57.67 -9.47 28.38
CA THR A 127 57.95 -8.13 29.00
C THR A 127 57.30 -6.98 28.21
N LYS A 128 57.30 -5.75 28.76
CA LYS A 128 56.52 -4.58 28.29
C LYS A 128 57.38 -3.37 27.88
N ALA A 129 56.73 -2.48 27.11
CA ALA A 129 56.75 -1.00 27.20
C ALA A 129 57.76 -0.13 26.38
N ALA A 130 57.15 0.63 25.45
CA ALA A 130 57.20 2.11 25.31
C ALA A 130 58.30 2.86 24.52
N ALA A 131 57.82 3.92 23.85
CA ALA A 131 58.44 5.22 23.49
C ALA A 131 58.98 5.51 22.07
N GLU A 132 58.45 6.62 21.51
CA GLU A 132 58.99 7.63 20.57
C GLU A 132 59.23 7.36 19.04
N GLU A 133 59.11 8.45 18.27
CA GLU A 133 59.18 8.55 16.79
C GLU A 133 60.60 8.87 16.26
N PRO A 134 60.82 8.91 14.93
CA PRO A 134 60.93 10.24 14.26
C PRO A 134 60.48 10.33 12.78
N ARG A 135 60.38 11.57 12.24
CA ARG A 135 60.26 11.92 10.79
C ARG A 135 61.47 12.75 10.29
N PRO A 136 61.88 12.64 9.01
CA PRO A 136 61.72 13.71 7.96
C PRO A 136 61.51 13.10 6.53
N ASN A 137 61.43 13.75 5.34
CA ASN A 137 61.18 15.10 4.77
C ASN A 137 60.68 14.87 3.29
N ALA A 138 59.89 15.69 2.57
CA ALA A 138 59.87 17.13 2.17
C ALA A 138 60.69 17.49 0.89
N ALA A 139 60.02 17.88 -0.22
CA ALA A 139 60.57 18.42 -1.48
C ALA A 139 59.48 19.08 -2.40
N THR A 140 59.86 19.94 -3.38
CA THR A 140 59.00 20.75 -4.30
C THR A 140 59.68 20.98 -5.69
N SER A 141 59.28 21.80 -6.71
CA SER A 141 58.30 22.92 -6.87
C SER A 141 58.07 23.40 -8.34
N VAL A 142 56.79 23.52 -8.78
CA VAL A 142 56.18 24.49 -9.74
C VAL A 142 56.64 24.47 -11.27
N PRO A 143 56.41 25.51 -12.13
CA PRO A 143 55.67 25.51 -13.44
C PRO A 143 56.56 25.29 -14.71
N PRO A 144 56.13 25.45 -16.02
CA PRO A 144 54.91 25.99 -16.70
C PRO A 144 54.31 24.98 -17.77
N PRO A 145 53.63 25.29 -18.92
CA PRO A 145 53.11 26.53 -19.57
C PRO A 145 51.61 26.47 -20.04
N ALA A 146 51.23 26.94 -21.26
CA ALA A 146 49.83 27.14 -21.73
C ALA A 146 49.61 27.08 -23.27
N ALA A 147 48.31 27.06 -23.69
CA ALA A 147 47.69 27.53 -24.96
C ALA A 147 47.13 26.53 -26.03
N GLU A 148 46.14 27.05 -26.77
CA GLU A 148 45.49 26.62 -28.05
C GLU A 148 44.34 25.57 -28.05
N ARG A 149 43.65 25.48 -29.21
CA ARG A 149 42.23 25.08 -29.39
C ARG A 149 42.04 23.80 -30.21
N ALA A 150 40.91 23.11 -30.00
CA ALA A 150 40.15 22.43 -31.07
C ALA A 150 38.66 22.32 -30.65
N GLU A 151 37.76 22.30 -31.63
CA GLU A 151 36.31 22.12 -31.47
C GLU A 151 35.89 20.77 -32.10
N ASP A 152 34.90 20.08 -31.54
CA ASP A 152 33.92 19.28 -32.30
C ASP A 152 32.74 18.84 -31.39
N ALA A 153 31.58 18.45 -31.97
CA ALA A 153 30.30 18.44 -31.26
C ALA A 153 29.37 17.22 -31.48
N ALA A 154 28.69 16.80 -30.40
CA ALA A 154 27.36 16.15 -30.32
C ALA A 154 27.05 15.92 -28.81
N ALA A 155 25.95 16.36 -28.18
CA ALA A 155 24.50 16.29 -28.48
C ALA A 155 23.86 14.91 -28.21
N ASP A 156 22.74 14.78 -27.47
CA ASP A 156 22.06 15.71 -26.54
C ASP A 156 21.02 14.93 -25.69
N ALA A 157 21.06 14.97 -24.34
CA ALA A 157 20.02 14.45 -23.43
C ALA A 157 20.36 14.57 -21.91
N ALA A 158 19.96 15.65 -21.23
CA ALA A 158 19.57 15.69 -19.79
C ALA A 158 19.20 17.13 -19.37
N GLY A 159 18.02 17.35 -18.78
CA GLY A 159 17.49 18.69 -18.49
C GLY A 159 17.28 18.99 -16.99
N THR A 160 18.36 19.20 -16.23
CA THR A 160 18.30 19.64 -14.82
C THR A 160 19.47 20.57 -14.46
N ALA A 161 19.20 21.85 -14.15
CA ALA A 161 20.08 22.73 -13.35
C ALA A 161 19.38 24.06 -13.00
N GLU A 162 19.89 24.74 -11.97
CA GLU A 162 19.45 26.06 -11.48
C GLU A 162 19.79 27.22 -12.43
N ALA A 163 19.12 28.37 -12.23
CA ALA A 163 19.27 29.56 -13.07
C ALA A 163 20.11 30.66 -12.41
N ALA A 164 20.99 31.31 -13.18
CA ALA A 164 21.66 32.55 -12.79
C ALA A 164 21.77 33.51 -13.99
N THR A 165 21.25 34.73 -13.85
CA THR A 165 21.34 35.82 -14.84
C THR A 165 21.92 37.06 -14.16
N PRO A 166 22.65 37.94 -14.86
CA PRO A 166 22.07 39.28 -15.02
C PRO A 166 22.39 40.04 -16.33
N ALA A 167 21.40 40.85 -16.75
CA ALA A 167 21.53 42.19 -17.34
C ALA A 167 22.17 42.42 -18.75
N ARG A 168 21.28 42.63 -19.74
CA ARG A 168 21.24 43.76 -20.72
C ARG A 168 22.48 44.11 -21.57
N GLU A 169 22.31 44.09 -22.89
CA GLU A 169 21.94 45.33 -23.63
C GLU A 169 21.22 45.04 -24.98
N ARG A 170 20.91 46.07 -25.78
CA ARG A 170 19.99 46.02 -26.94
C ARG A 170 20.69 45.79 -28.30
N ALA A 171 20.03 45.03 -29.18
CA ALA A 171 20.11 45.19 -30.64
C ALA A 171 18.80 44.74 -31.31
N GLU A 172 18.44 45.34 -32.45
CA GLU A 172 17.24 45.00 -33.26
C GLU A 172 17.59 44.08 -34.45
N PRO A 173 16.62 43.36 -35.05
CA PRO A 173 16.89 42.19 -35.89
C PRO A 173 16.97 42.48 -37.40
N PRO A 174 17.69 41.63 -38.17
CA PRO A 174 17.49 41.48 -39.61
C PRO A 174 16.42 40.43 -39.91
N SER A 175 15.58 40.67 -40.92
CA SER A 175 14.47 39.79 -41.31
C SER A 175 14.84 38.83 -42.45
N ARG A 176 14.18 37.67 -42.51
CA ARG A 176 13.81 37.01 -43.78
C ARG A 176 12.68 36.00 -43.62
N SER A 177 11.77 36.01 -44.58
CA SER A 177 10.77 34.97 -44.85
C SER A 177 11.44 33.74 -45.53
N VAL A 178 10.81 32.58 -45.70
CA VAL A 178 9.75 32.31 -46.70
C VAL A 178 9.08 30.93 -46.48
N LEU A 179 7.74 30.93 -46.52
CA LEU A 179 6.76 29.86 -46.86
C LEU A 179 6.77 28.46 -46.20
N THR A 180 5.57 27.88 -46.17
CA THR A 180 5.19 26.62 -45.52
C THR A 180 4.50 25.67 -46.51
N THR A 181 4.80 24.36 -46.47
CA THR A 181 3.91 23.31 -46.99
C THR A 181 4.26 21.95 -46.37
N PRO A 182 3.29 21.18 -45.81
CA PRO A 182 3.52 19.82 -45.33
C PRO A 182 3.31 18.76 -46.44
N PRO A 183 3.93 17.57 -46.36
CA PRO A 183 3.73 16.46 -47.30
C PRO A 183 2.53 15.55 -46.96
N GLU A 184 2.08 14.77 -47.95
CA GLU A 184 0.92 13.84 -47.86
C GLU A 184 1.28 12.44 -47.29
N PRO A 185 0.30 11.68 -46.75
CA PRO A 185 0.51 10.35 -46.19
C PRO A 185 0.46 9.20 -47.22
N HIS A 186 1.11 8.08 -46.89
CA HIS A 186 1.07 6.83 -47.67
C HIS A 186 -0.02 5.83 -47.17
N PRO A 187 -0.57 4.97 -48.06
CA PRO A 187 -1.64 4.03 -47.72
C PRO A 187 -1.15 2.73 -47.02
N GLY A 188 -2.05 2.09 -46.26
CA GLY A 188 -1.82 0.79 -45.62
C GLY A 188 -2.47 -0.41 -46.35
N PRO A 189 -2.19 -1.66 -45.93
CA PRO A 189 -2.73 -2.88 -46.51
C PRO A 189 -4.16 -3.24 -46.01
N GLU A 190 -4.78 -4.20 -46.69
CA GLU A 190 -6.25 -4.37 -46.74
C GLU A 190 -6.88 -5.29 -45.69
N THR A 191 -8.22 -5.28 -45.66
CA THR A 191 -9.12 -5.92 -44.70
C THR A 191 -9.61 -7.31 -45.13
N VAL A 192 -9.49 -8.32 -44.24
CA VAL A 192 -10.32 -9.54 -44.26
C VAL A 192 -10.59 -10.03 -42.82
N GLU A 193 -11.68 -10.75 -42.60
CA GLU A 193 -12.01 -11.55 -41.39
C GLU A 193 -12.21 -10.82 -40.04
N ARG A 194 -13.11 -9.81 -39.99
CA ARG A 194 -13.68 -9.32 -38.71
C ARG A 194 -14.95 -10.07 -38.24
N GLU A 195 -15.70 -10.73 -39.14
CA GLU A 195 -17.07 -11.20 -38.83
C GLU A 195 -17.15 -12.54 -38.07
N ALA A 196 -16.11 -13.39 -38.12
CA ALA A 196 -16.18 -14.76 -37.61
C ALA A 196 -16.18 -14.90 -36.07
N ILE A 197 -15.77 -13.86 -35.34
CA ILE A 197 -15.46 -13.96 -33.89
C ILE A 197 -16.66 -13.63 -32.99
N LEU A 198 -17.67 -12.90 -33.50
CA LEU A 198 -18.80 -12.42 -32.69
C LEU A 198 -19.78 -13.51 -32.23
N VAL A 199 -19.79 -14.68 -32.86
CA VAL A 199 -20.88 -15.68 -32.75
C VAL A 199 -20.72 -16.65 -31.55
N GLN A 200 -19.68 -16.52 -30.71
CA GLN A 200 -19.42 -17.47 -29.61
C GLN A 200 -19.56 -16.91 -28.17
N PHE A 201 -19.94 -15.64 -27.99
CA PHE A 201 -20.05 -15.04 -26.65
C PHE A 201 -21.41 -15.23 -25.93
N GLU A 202 -22.42 -15.81 -26.57
CA GLU A 202 -23.81 -15.81 -26.08
C GLU A 202 -24.12 -16.77 -24.90
N GLN A 203 -23.19 -17.61 -24.45
CA GLN A 203 -23.48 -18.66 -23.44
C GLN A 203 -22.64 -18.60 -22.15
N ARG A 204 -22.56 -17.42 -21.53
CA ARG A 204 -22.36 -17.31 -20.07
C ARG A 204 -23.72 -17.17 -19.37
N PRO A 205 -23.97 -17.83 -18.22
CA PRO A 205 -25.23 -17.67 -17.50
C PRO A 205 -25.39 -16.23 -17.01
N GLN A 206 -26.52 -15.62 -17.34
CA GLN A 206 -26.85 -14.28 -16.88
C GLN A 206 -27.10 -14.30 -15.37
N LEU A 207 -26.30 -13.53 -14.62
CA LEU A 207 -26.64 -13.16 -13.24
C LEU A 207 -27.75 -12.12 -13.31
N GLU A 208 -29.00 -12.54 -13.10
CA GLU A 208 -30.14 -11.62 -13.09
C GLU A 208 -29.94 -10.52 -12.02
N PRO A 209 -30.24 -9.24 -12.35
CA PRO A 209 -30.27 -8.19 -11.34
C PRO A 209 -31.37 -8.48 -10.32
N PRO A 210 -31.19 -8.12 -9.04
CA PRO A 210 -32.22 -8.33 -8.03
C PRO A 210 -33.51 -7.56 -8.41
N PRO A 211 -34.70 -8.15 -8.23
CA PRO A 211 -35.95 -7.56 -8.68
C PRO A 211 -36.24 -6.23 -7.99
N GLY A 212 -36.50 -5.19 -8.79
CA GLY A 212 -36.71 -3.80 -8.32
C GLY A 212 -35.95 -2.71 -9.11
N PHE A 213 -35.47 -3.00 -10.32
CA PHE A 213 -34.73 -2.04 -11.15
C PHE A 213 -35.69 -1.12 -11.93
N GLU A 214 -36.02 0.04 -11.35
CA GLU A 214 -36.69 1.14 -12.07
C GLU A 214 -35.68 2.20 -12.56
N PRO A 215 -36.01 3.01 -13.58
CA PRO A 215 -35.16 4.11 -14.04
C PRO A 215 -35.07 5.21 -12.96
N LEU A 216 -33.93 5.28 -12.28
CA LEU A 216 -33.76 6.12 -11.09
C LEU A 216 -33.62 7.62 -11.42
N GLU A 217 -34.35 8.43 -10.65
CA GLU A 217 -34.24 9.89 -10.67
C GLU A 217 -32.87 10.38 -10.17
N ARG A 218 -32.50 11.62 -10.50
CA ARG A 218 -31.27 12.25 -10.02
C ARG A 218 -31.33 12.43 -8.48
N ARG A 219 -30.16 12.45 -7.82
CA ARG A 219 -30.05 13.09 -6.49
C ARG A 219 -30.67 14.50 -6.59
N PRO A 220 -31.52 14.93 -5.63
CA PRO A 220 -32.18 16.23 -5.71
C PRO A 220 -31.15 17.36 -5.71
N ALA A 221 -31.36 18.36 -6.57
CA ALA A 221 -30.51 19.54 -6.64
C ALA A 221 -30.52 20.29 -5.30
N GLY A 222 -29.36 20.83 -4.89
CA GLY A 222 -29.16 21.41 -3.57
C GLY A 222 -28.79 20.43 -2.45
N GLY A 223 -28.46 19.16 -2.76
CA GLY A 223 -27.88 18.23 -1.79
C GLY A 223 -26.48 18.67 -1.30
N PRO A 224 -26.04 18.22 -0.10
CA PRO A 224 -24.77 18.64 0.49
C PRO A 224 -23.57 18.20 -0.35
N ARG A 225 -22.62 19.12 -0.55
CA ARG A 225 -21.36 18.86 -1.25
C ARG A 225 -20.43 18.10 -0.31
N ARG A 226 -19.87 16.97 -0.75
CA ARG A 226 -19.08 16.10 0.12
C ARG A 226 -17.66 15.89 -0.39
N LEU A 227 -16.73 15.73 0.55
CA LEU A 227 -15.31 15.58 0.30
C LEU A 227 -14.83 14.25 0.89
N ALA A 228 -14.34 13.36 0.03
CA ALA A 228 -13.81 12.06 0.42
C ALA A 228 -12.28 12.06 0.23
N PHE A 229 -11.54 12.35 1.30
CA PHE A 229 -10.10 12.11 1.32
C PHE A 229 -9.82 10.60 1.34
N VAL A 230 -8.92 10.15 0.48
CA VAL A 230 -8.40 8.76 0.48
C VAL A 230 -6.88 8.82 0.54
N LEU A 231 -6.35 8.65 1.76
CA LEU A 231 -4.93 8.72 2.06
C LEU A 231 -4.31 7.34 1.88
N HIS A 232 -3.37 7.21 0.96
CA HIS A 232 -2.68 5.96 0.66
C HIS A 232 -1.38 5.86 1.46
N MET A 233 -1.33 4.92 2.39
CA MET A 233 -0.20 4.74 3.31
C MET A 233 0.70 3.61 2.81
N HIS A 234 1.81 3.97 2.16
CA HIS A 234 2.66 3.01 1.46
C HIS A 234 4.16 3.33 1.50
N LEU A 235 4.91 2.27 1.78
CA LEU A 235 6.34 2.12 1.59
C LEU A 235 6.61 0.66 1.14
N PRO A 236 7.69 0.40 0.38
CA PRO A 236 8.17 -0.95 0.17
C PRO A 236 8.58 -1.58 1.50
N TRP A 237 8.69 -2.91 1.55
CA TRP A 237 9.23 -3.60 2.72
C TRP A 237 10.70 -3.18 2.95
N VAL A 238 11.02 -2.43 4.01
CA VAL A 238 12.39 -1.94 4.27
C VAL A 238 13.13 -2.65 5.42
N LEU A 239 12.42 -3.38 6.28
CA LEU A 239 12.98 -3.91 7.53
C LEU A 239 14.08 -4.95 7.30
N GLY A 240 15.30 -4.67 7.79
CA GLY A 240 16.49 -5.48 7.58
C GLY A 240 17.16 -5.33 6.21
N HIS A 241 16.75 -4.35 5.39
CA HIS A 241 17.30 -4.09 4.04
C HIS A 241 17.96 -2.71 3.95
N GLY A 242 18.92 -2.46 4.84
CA GLY A 242 19.62 -1.17 4.94
C GLY A 242 18.96 -0.19 5.93
N THR A 243 19.65 0.92 6.19
CA THR A 243 19.20 1.93 7.17
C THR A 243 19.11 3.31 6.51
N TRP A 244 20.23 3.80 5.96
CA TRP A 244 20.36 5.11 5.32
C TRP A 244 21.31 5.02 4.11
N PRO A 245 21.09 5.76 3.00
CA PRO A 245 20.00 6.69 2.73
C PRO A 245 18.69 6.03 2.25
N HIS A 246 18.69 4.71 2.06
CA HIS A 246 17.52 3.89 1.72
C HIS A 246 17.39 2.77 2.78
N GLY A 247 16.16 2.38 3.11
CA GLY A 247 15.90 1.32 4.11
C GLY A 247 15.14 1.82 5.33
N GLU A 248 15.51 1.33 6.53
CA GLU A 248 14.75 1.50 7.77
C GLU A 248 14.50 2.96 8.18
N ASP A 249 15.37 3.91 7.84
CA ASP A 249 15.13 5.33 8.15
C ASP A 249 13.93 5.89 7.35
N TRP A 250 13.55 5.32 6.20
CA TRP A 250 12.32 5.74 5.48
C TRP A 250 11.06 5.48 6.30
N LEU A 251 10.97 4.30 6.92
CA LEU A 251 9.86 3.96 7.82
C LEU A 251 9.85 4.88 9.04
N ALA A 252 11.04 5.24 9.56
CA ALA A 252 11.16 6.19 10.65
C ALA A 252 10.77 7.63 10.23
N GLU A 253 11.22 8.13 9.07
CA GLU A 253 10.85 9.47 8.58
C GLU A 253 9.34 9.55 8.28
N ALA A 254 8.70 8.49 7.78
CA ALA A 254 7.26 8.44 7.56
C ALA A 254 6.47 8.38 8.88
N ILE A 255 6.86 7.52 9.83
CA ILE A 255 6.24 7.46 11.17
C ILE A 255 6.36 8.80 11.90
N ALA A 256 7.56 9.37 11.93
CA ALA A 256 7.85 10.61 12.65
C ALA A 256 7.16 11.83 12.06
N HIS A 257 7.35 12.10 10.76
CA HIS A 257 6.93 13.38 10.17
C HIS A 257 5.52 13.35 9.59
N CYS A 258 4.98 12.18 9.23
CA CYS A 258 3.66 12.04 8.61
C CYS A 258 2.64 11.36 9.55
N TYR A 259 2.87 10.09 9.91
CA TYR A 259 1.82 9.28 10.55
C TYR A 259 1.48 9.78 11.96
N LEU A 260 2.49 10.11 12.78
CA LEU A 260 2.26 10.60 14.14
C LEU A 260 1.47 11.93 14.17
N PRO A 261 1.84 12.99 13.40
CA PRO A 261 1.03 14.20 13.30
C PRO A 261 -0.41 13.97 12.80
N LEU A 262 -0.61 13.13 11.78
CA LEU A 262 -1.93 12.89 11.20
C LEU A 262 -2.87 12.11 12.12
N LEU A 263 -2.39 11.02 12.73
CA LEU A 263 -3.19 10.22 13.67
C LEU A 263 -3.53 11.03 14.93
N ASP A 264 -2.65 11.93 15.37
CA ASP A 264 -2.89 12.84 16.48
C ASP A 264 -3.92 13.94 16.15
N ALA A 265 -3.92 14.46 14.91
CA ALA A 265 -4.99 15.34 14.41
C ALA A 265 -6.34 14.60 14.31
N PHE A 266 -6.37 13.40 13.73
CA PHE A 266 -7.60 12.60 13.65
C PHE A 266 -8.13 12.26 15.04
N ARG A 267 -7.25 11.96 16.01
CA ARG A 267 -7.60 11.76 17.43
C ARG A 267 -8.24 13.02 18.03
N ARG A 268 -7.60 14.19 17.91
CA ARG A 268 -8.18 15.46 18.38
C ARG A 268 -9.57 15.75 17.81
N LEU A 269 -9.77 15.49 16.52
CA LEU A 269 -11.07 15.72 15.87
C LEU A 269 -12.11 14.69 16.33
N ALA A 270 -11.74 13.41 16.46
CA ALA A 270 -12.58 12.36 17.00
C ALA A 270 -12.96 12.59 18.48
N ASP A 271 -12.07 13.19 19.28
CA ASP A 271 -12.31 13.56 20.68
C ASP A 271 -13.36 14.69 20.79
N ARG A 272 -13.46 15.53 19.75
CA ARG A 272 -14.56 16.51 19.57
C ARG A 272 -15.82 15.89 18.92
N GLY A 273 -15.89 14.56 18.81
CA GLY A 273 -17.04 13.83 18.26
C GLY A 273 -17.16 13.81 16.74
N ARG A 274 -16.13 14.25 16.00
CA ARG A 274 -16.12 14.18 14.52
C ARG A 274 -16.00 12.73 14.05
N ARG A 275 -16.66 12.42 12.93
CA ARG A 275 -16.68 11.13 12.25
C ARG A 275 -16.54 11.32 10.73
N HIS A 276 -16.19 10.26 10.02
CA HIS A 276 -16.01 10.23 8.56
C HIS A 276 -15.07 11.35 8.08
N LEU A 277 -13.92 11.50 8.72
CA LEU A 277 -12.92 12.54 8.42
C LEU A 277 -12.21 12.24 7.08
N ALA A 278 -11.65 11.04 6.99
CA ALA A 278 -10.87 10.57 5.85
C ALA A 278 -10.92 9.04 5.78
N THR A 279 -10.43 8.52 4.67
CA THR A 279 -10.15 7.09 4.48
C THR A 279 -8.65 6.88 4.52
N VAL A 280 -8.16 5.86 5.23
CA VAL A 280 -6.74 5.49 5.24
C VAL A 280 -6.59 4.10 4.64
N SER A 281 -6.02 4.05 3.44
CA SER A 281 -5.63 2.81 2.78
C SER A 281 -4.28 2.36 3.33
N VAL A 282 -4.29 1.40 4.25
CA VAL A 282 -3.05 0.82 4.79
C VAL A 282 -2.61 -0.31 3.87
N THR A 283 -1.48 -0.15 3.18
CA THR A 283 -0.93 -1.24 2.38
C THR A 283 -0.52 -2.40 3.30
N PRO A 284 -0.78 -3.67 2.95
CA PRO A 284 -0.49 -4.81 3.83
C PRO A 284 0.99 -4.91 4.22
N VAL A 285 1.89 -4.53 3.31
CA VAL A 285 3.33 -4.44 3.58
C VAL A 285 3.68 -3.39 4.64
N VAL A 286 3.05 -2.21 4.63
CA VAL A 286 3.18 -1.22 5.73
C VAL A 286 2.54 -1.73 7.01
N GLY A 287 1.35 -2.34 6.94
CA GLY A 287 0.71 -2.96 8.10
C GLY A 287 1.59 -4.01 8.77
N ALA A 288 2.32 -4.82 7.99
CA ALA A 288 3.32 -5.76 8.50
C ALA A 288 4.51 -5.06 9.16
N MET A 289 5.00 -3.95 8.61
CA MET A 289 6.08 -3.17 9.24
C MET A 289 5.64 -2.47 10.53
N LEU A 290 4.41 -1.92 10.59
CA LEU A 290 3.85 -1.31 11.80
C LEU A 290 3.64 -2.33 12.93
N ALA A 291 3.40 -3.60 12.59
CA ALA A 291 3.24 -4.70 13.54
C ALA A 291 4.56 -5.42 13.91
N ASP A 292 5.68 -5.11 13.23
CA ASP A 292 6.95 -5.79 13.45
C ASP A 292 7.63 -5.33 14.76
N PRO A 293 8.12 -6.24 15.61
CA PRO A 293 8.75 -5.89 16.89
C PRO A 293 10.06 -5.09 16.77
N ARG A 294 10.65 -4.97 15.57
CA ARG A 294 11.80 -4.08 15.31
C ARG A 294 11.42 -2.60 15.29
N THR A 295 10.22 -2.28 14.80
CA THR A 295 9.82 -0.90 14.46
C THR A 295 9.88 0.09 15.63
N PRO A 296 9.48 -0.25 16.87
CA PRO A 296 9.70 0.62 18.03
C PRO A 296 11.16 1.04 18.25
N GLY A 297 12.10 0.10 18.13
CA GLY A 297 13.53 0.39 18.28
C GLY A 297 14.10 1.23 17.14
N ILE A 298 13.57 1.08 15.92
CA ILE A 298 13.94 1.90 14.75
C ILE A 298 13.49 3.35 14.93
N VAL A 299 12.23 3.56 15.34
CA VAL A 299 11.66 4.91 15.54
C VAL A 299 12.28 5.62 16.74
N ASP A 300 12.45 4.92 17.88
CA ASP A 300 13.11 5.48 19.07
C ASP A 300 14.56 5.91 18.77
N ARG A 301 15.30 5.08 18.01
CA ARG A 301 16.66 5.40 17.55
C ARG A 301 16.65 6.66 16.69
N TYR A 302 15.81 6.72 15.66
CA TYR A 302 15.73 7.86 14.74
C TYR A 302 15.42 9.17 15.49
N LEU A 303 14.38 9.18 16.33
CA LEU A 303 13.97 10.37 17.06
C LEU A 303 15.05 10.86 18.05
N ALA A 304 15.72 9.93 18.75
CA ALA A 304 16.84 10.27 19.63
C ALA A 304 18.05 10.83 18.85
N GLU A 305 18.46 10.19 17.76
CA GLU A 305 19.54 10.66 16.89
C GLU A 305 19.25 12.06 16.31
N ARG A 306 18.02 12.29 15.83
CA ARG A 306 17.63 13.59 15.27
C ARG A 306 17.56 14.68 16.35
N SER A 307 17.09 14.35 17.56
CA SER A 307 17.01 15.30 18.68
C SER A 307 18.40 15.75 19.15
N GLU A 308 19.36 14.83 19.24
CA GLU A 308 20.76 15.19 19.58
C GLU A 308 21.48 15.91 18.42
N ALA A 309 21.22 15.54 17.15
CA ALA A 309 21.71 16.32 16.01
C ALA A 309 21.16 17.76 15.99
N ALA A 310 19.92 17.95 16.43
CA ALA A 310 19.29 19.26 16.63
C ALA A 310 19.85 20.01 17.86
N TRP A 311 20.21 19.29 18.92
CA TRP A 311 20.95 19.86 20.04
C TRP A 311 22.31 20.37 19.57
N ASP A 312 23.13 19.60 18.87
CA ASP A 312 24.47 20.07 18.46
C ASP A 312 24.45 21.21 17.43
N ALA A 313 23.46 21.24 16.54
CA ALA A 313 23.23 22.37 15.65
C ALA A 313 22.75 23.67 16.35
N ARG A 314 22.44 23.66 17.66
CA ARG A 314 21.98 24.86 18.43
C ARG A 314 22.91 26.07 18.38
N ARG A 315 24.19 25.87 18.02
CA ARG A 315 25.20 26.93 17.88
C ARG A 315 25.38 27.41 16.44
N SER A 316 24.95 26.66 15.43
CA SER A 316 25.02 27.07 14.02
C SER A 316 23.72 27.72 13.53
N HIS A 317 22.56 27.33 14.08
CA HIS A 317 21.27 27.85 13.62
C HIS A 317 20.18 27.92 14.70
N PRO A 318 19.40 29.02 14.81
CA PRO A 318 18.40 29.17 15.88
C PRO A 318 17.26 28.15 15.82
N LEU A 319 16.82 27.74 14.61
CA LEU A 319 15.76 26.72 14.46
C LEU A 319 16.17 25.33 14.96
N ALA A 320 17.45 25.08 15.26
CA ALA A 320 17.86 23.76 15.74
C ALA A 320 17.27 23.45 17.13
N LEU A 321 17.05 24.46 18.00
CA LEU A 321 16.31 24.25 19.26
C LEU A 321 14.80 24.05 19.04
N TRP A 322 14.24 24.65 18.00
CA TRP A 322 12.85 24.38 17.59
C TRP A 322 12.70 22.95 17.07
N TRP A 323 13.63 22.47 16.24
CA TRP A 323 13.68 21.07 15.81
C TRP A 323 13.85 20.09 16.96
N ARG A 324 14.74 20.38 17.93
CA ARG A 324 14.87 19.56 19.15
C ARG A 324 13.53 19.44 19.87
N SER A 325 12.84 20.56 20.06
CA SER A 325 11.50 20.61 20.69
C SER A 325 10.46 19.80 19.90
N GLU A 326 10.54 19.82 18.57
CA GLU A 326 9.66 19.05 17.69
C GLU A 326 9.95 17.54 17.74
N PHE A 327 11.23 17.11 17.78
CA PHE A 327 11.56 15.69 17.98
C PHE A 327 11.17 15.21 19.39
N GLU A 328 11.32 16.03 20.43
CA GLU A 328 10.82 15.75 21.77
C GLU A 328 9.27 15.63 21.79
N ARG A 329 8.56 16.48 21.03
CA ARG A 329 7.09 16.38 20.83
C ARG A 329 6.70 15.11 20.09
N LEU A 330 7.44 14.72 19.05
CA LEU A 330 7.18 13.50 18.28
C LEU A 330 7.45 12.23 19.11
N GLN A 331 8.50 12.21 19.93
CA GLN A 331 8.70 11.12 20.90
C GLN A 331 7.53 11.07 21.90
N ALA A 332 7.08 12.20 22.43
CA ALA A 332 5.93 12.25 23.34
C ALA A 332 4.62 11.73 22.69
N LEU A 333 4.41 11.99 21.38
CA LEU A 333 3.31 11.35 20.64
C LEU A 333 3.53 9.85 20.45
N TRP A 334 4.76 9.40 20.21
CA TRP A 334 5.07 7.98 20.00
C TRP A 334 4.83 7.13 21.26
N GLU A 335 5.28 7.61 22.42
CA GLU A 335 4.90 7.05 23.73
C GLU A 335 3.36 7.15 23.93
N GLY A 336 2.76 8.29 23.56
CA GLY A 336 1.32 8.56 23.64
C GLY A 336 0.42 7.79 22.66
N PHE A 337 0.97 6.84 21.90
CA PHE A 337 0.26 5.85 21.09
C PHE A 337 0.67 4.39 21.45
N ASP A 338 1.20 4.16 22.66
CA ASP A 338 1.71 2.85 23.13
C ASP A 338 2.74 2.22 22.16
N LYS A 339 3.45 3.04 21.37
CA LYS A 339 4.32 2.64 20.24
C LYS A 339 3.65 1.71 19.21
N ASN A 340 2.34 1.87 19.00
CA ASN A 340 1.55 0.98 18.16
C ASN A 340 0.54 1.76 17.28
N LEU A 341 0.98 2.19 16.09
CA LEU A 341 0.12 2.91 15.15
C LEU A 341 -0.99 2.04 14.55
N ALA A 342 -0.79 0.72 14.43
CA ALA A 342 -1.84 -0.18 13.94
C ALA A 342 -3.05 -0.20 14.89
N ARG A 343 -2.80 -0.20 16.21
CA ARG A 343 -3.83 -0.02 17.23
C ARG A 343 -4.43 1.39 17.19
N ALA A 344 -3.62 2.44 17.02
CA ALA A 344 -4.14 3.81 16.90
C ALA A 344 -5.09 3.97 15.70
N LEU A 345 -4.79 3.33 14.57
CA LEU A 345 -5.66 3.24 13.39
C LEU A 345 -6.96 2.47 13.68
N ALA A 346 -6.87 1.33 14.36
CA ALA A 346 -8.05 0.56 14.80
C ALA A 346 -8.95 1.38 15.74
N ASP A 347 -8.38 1.98 16.79
CA ASP A 347 -9.08 2.83 17.76
C ASP A 347 -9.79 4.02 17.07
N LEU A 348 -9.21 4.59 16.00
CA LEU A 348 -9.85 5.63 15.19
C LEU A 348 -10.99 5.09 14.30
N SER A 349 -10.89 3.84 13.82
CA SER A 349 -11.93 3.24 12.97
C SER A 349 -13.13 2.72 13.76
N ASP A 350 -12.91 2.13 14.93
CA ASP A 350 -13.97 1.77 15.90
C ASP A 350 -14.81 3.00 16.30
N ARG A 351 -14.17 4.17 16.38
CA ARG A 351 -14.83 5.47 16.65
C ARG A 351 -15.53 6.06 15.42
N GLN A 352 -15.45 5.40 14.26
CA GLN A 352 -15.88 5.89 12.95
C GLN A 352 -15.22 7.22 12.53
N ALA A 353 -14.05 7.55 13.09
CA ALA A 353 -13.30 8.75 12.73
C ALA A 353 -12.68 8.62 11.34
N VAL A 354 -12.11 7.44 11.04
CA VAL A 354 -11.57 7.08 9.72
C VAL A 354 -12.16 5.77 9.23
N GLU A 355 -12.37 5.65 7.91
CA GLU A 355 -12.55 4.35 7.27
C GLU A 355 -11.16 3.76 6.97
N LEU A 356 -10.90 2.52 7.36
CA LEU A 356 -9.69 1.80 6.94
C LEU A 356 -9.97 1.00 5.67
N SER A 357 -9.00 1.00 4.75
CA SER A 357 -9.02 0.11 3.58
C SER A 357 -7.67 -0.61 3.39
N THR A 358 -7.58 -1.47 2.38
CA THR A 358 -6.39 -2.30 2.09
C THR A 358 -5.87 -2.11 0.67
N SER A 359 -4.82 -2.83 0.30
CA SER A 359 -4.26 -2.90 -1.06
C SER A 359 -3.73 -4.30 -1.38
N ALA A 360 -3.20 -4.53 -2.58
CA ALA A 360 -2.79 -5.84 -3.07
C ALA A 360 -1.41 -6.29 -2.53
N GLY A 361 -1.37 -6.73 -1.26
CA GLY A 361 -0.20 -7.36 -0.64
C GLY A 361 0.99 -6.40 -0.51
N THR A 362 2.01 -6.64 -1.32
CA THR A 362 3.22 -5.80 -1.51
C THR A 362 3.02 -4.74 -2.60
N HIS A 363 1.80 -4.21 -2.75
CA HIS A 363 1.47 -3.23 -3.80
C HIS A 363 1.76 -3.77 -5.23
N VAL A 364 1.34 -5.01 -5.49
CA VAL A 364 1.58 -5.69 -6.78
C VAL A 364 0.79 -5.03 -7.91
N TYR A 365 1.47 -4.61 -8.98
CA TYR A 365 0.85 -3.90 -10.11
C TYR A 365 -0.13 -4.80 -10.89
N LEU A 366 -1.43 -4.70 -10.55
CA LEU A 366 -2.44 -5.69 -10.88
C LEU A 366 -2.74 -5.90 -12.39
N PRO A 367 -2.65 -4.89 -13.27
CA PRO A 367 -2.85 -5.12 -14.72
C PRO A 367 -1.79 -6.07 -15.32
N LEU A 368 -0.54 -5.97 -14.85
CA LEU A 368 0.64 -6.61 -15.45
C LEU A 368 1.08 -7.92 -14.79
N ALA A 369 0.55 -8.29 -13.63
CA ALA A 369 0.80 -9.60 -13.00
C ALA A 369 0.64 -10.75 -14.02
N HIS A 370 1.62 -11.62 -14.23
CA HIS A 370 1.62 -12.47 -15.43
C HIS A 370 0.47 -13.47 -15.46
N THR A 371 0.01 -13.93 -14.29
CA THR A 371 -1.20 -14.75 -14.16
C THR A 371 -2.21 -14.12 -13.20
N VAL A 372 -3.48 -14.44 -13.43
CA VAL A 372 -4.59 -14.19 -12.50
C VAL A 372 -4.30 -14.71 -11.08
N LYS A 373 -3.44 -15.73 -10.94
CA LYS A 373 -3.10 -16.35 -9.65
C LYS A 373 -2.23 -15.46 -8.76
N LEU A 374 -1.33 -14.65 -9.34
CA LEU A 374 -0.57 -13.64 -8.60
C LEU A 374 -1.48 -12.49 -8.14
N GLY A 375 -2.31 -11.94 -9.04
CA GLY A 375 -3.24 -10.86 -8.71
C GLY A 375 -4.23 -11.25 -7.60
N ARG A 376 -4.82 -12.45 -7.70
CA ARG A 376 -5.72 -12.98 -6.66
C ARG A 376 -5.01 -13.23 -5.33
N LEU A 377 -3.79 -13.81 -5.37
CA LEU A 377 -2.98 -14.03 -4.17
C LEU A 377 -2.67 -12.70 -3.46
N ALA A 378 -2.28 -11.66 -4.20
CA ALA A 378 -1.94 -10.35 -3.66
C ALA A 378 -3.17 -9.67 -3.02
N LEU A 379 -4.30 -9.60 -3.73
CA LEU A 379 -5.56 -9.04 -3.22
C LEU A 379 -6.07 -9.79 -1.99
N ARG A 380 -6.07 -11.13 -2.02
CA ARG A 380 -6.53 -11.94 -0.90
C ARG A 380 -5.60 -11.84 0.31
N THR A 381 -4.29 -11.80 0.09
CA THR A 381 -3.31 -11.52 1.16
C THR A 381 -3.62 -10.18 1.81
N GLY A 382 -3.95 -9.14 1.02
CA GLY A 382 -4.29 -7.84 1.57
C GLY A 382 -5.59 -7.79 2.37
N ARG A 383 -6.63 -8.53 1.95
CA ARG A 383 -7.86 -8.66 2.74
C ARG A 383 -7.63 -9.41 4.04
N GLU A 384 -7.04 -10.61 3.97
CA GLU A 384 -6.87 -11.50 5.12
C GLU A 384 -5.89 -10.88 6.14
N PHE A 385 -4.84 -10.19 5.68
CA PHE A 385 -3.90 -9.45 6.54
C PHE A 385 -4.55 -8.21 7.21
N HIS A 386 -5.29 -7.39 6.46
CA HIS A 386 -6.02 -6.24 7.03
C HIS A 386 -6.99 -6.70 8.13
N ARG A 387 -7.67 -7.83 7.92
CA ARG A 387 -8.57 -8.44 8.91
C ARG A 387 -7.83 -8.99 10.13
N GLU A 388 -6.62 -9.52 9.98
CA GLU A 388 -5.79 -9.96 11.11
C GLU A 388 -5.26 -8.76 11.92
N LEU A 389 -4.91 -7.65 11.26
CA LEU A 389 -4.35 -6.46 11.90
C LEU A 389 -5.40 -5.58 12.61
N PHE A 390 -6.57 -5.38 11.98
CA PHE A 390 -7.61 -4.44 12.47
C PHE A 390 -8.90 -5.13 12.96
N GLY A 391 -9.02 -6.45 12.84
CA GLY A 391 -10.20 -7.22 13.28
C GLY A 391 -11.44 -7.13 12.36
N ILE A 392 -11.44 -6.23 11.38
CA ILE A 392 -12.54 -5.95 10.45
C ILE A 392 -12.23 -6.43 9.02
N ASP A 393 -13.24 -6.82 8.23
CA ASP A 393 -13.05 -7.03 6.78
C ASP A 393 -13.03 -5.67 6.06
N SER A 394 -11.98 -5.41 5.27
CA SER A 394 -11.91 -4.19 4.44
C SER A 394 -13.03 -4.17 3.39
N ARG A 395 -13.70 -3.03 3.26
CA ARG A 395 -14.66 -2.75 2.16
C ARG A 395 -13.99 -2.16 0.93
N GLY A 396 -12.88 -1.45 1.12
CA GLY A 396 -12.16 -0.75 0.06
C GLY A 396 -10.88 -1.46 -0.35
N CYS A 397 -10.48 -1.24 -1.60
CA CYS A 397 -9.12 -1.49 -2.04
C CYS A 397 -8.58 -0.23 -2.70
N TRP A 398 -7.41 0.24 -2.27
CA TRP A 398 -6.56 1.00 -3.17
C TRP A 398 -5.92 0.00 -4.13
N MET A 399 -6.39 -0.04 -5.37
CA MET A 399 -5.67 -0.74 -6.43
C MET A 399 -4.31 -0.07 -6.61
N PRO A 400 -3.18 -0.83 -6.59
CA PRO A 400 -1.86 -0.23 -6.74
C PRO A 400 -1.76 0.72 -7.93
N GLU A 401 -1.25 1.92 -7.69
CA GLU A 401 -1.13 2.99 -8.70
C GLU A 401 -2.46 3.44 -9.35
N CYS A 402 -3.59 3.16 -8.68
CA CYS A 402 -4.94 3.14 -9.26
C CYS A 402 -5.03 2.37 -10.60
N ALA A 403 -4.10 1.43 -10.85
CA ALA A 403 -3.87 0.85 -12.16
C ALA A 403 -4.85 -0.27 -12.44
N TYR A 404 -5.63 -0.09 -13.51
CA TYR A 404 -6.81 -0.88 -13.82
C TYR A 404 -6.78 -1.38 -15.26
N ARG A 405 -7.30 -2.60 -15.46
CA ARG A 405 -7.65 -3.18 -16.76
C ARG A 405 -9.02 -3.86 -16.68
N PRO A 406 -9.92 -3.62 -17.64
CA PRO A 406 -11.19 -4.32 -17.74
C PRO A 406 -11.03 -5.78 -18.18
N GLY A 407 -11.98 -6.64 -17.79
CA GLY A 407 -12.04 -8.02 -18.27
C GLY A 407 -12.27 -8.14 -19.79
N GLY A 408 -11.42 -8.90 -20.48
CA GLY A 408 -11.38 -9.07 -21.93
C GLY A 408 -10.09 -9.75 -22.43
N PRO A 409 -9.80 -9.72 -23.75
CA PRO A 409 -8.51 -10.15 -24.29
C PRO A 409 -7.35 -9.31 -23.75
N TRP A 410 -6.23 -9.96 -23.44
CA TRP A 410 -5.04 -9.30 -22.89
C TRP A 410 -3.76 -9.89 -23.48
N ARG A 411 -2.75 -9.04 -23.64
CA ARG A 411 -1.38 -9.43 -23.95
C ARG A 411 -0.42 -8.56 -23.13
N HIS A 412 0.42 -9.18 -22.31
CA HIS A 412 1.45 -8.46 -21.57
C HIS A 412 2.35 -7.68 -22.55
N PRO A 413 2.60 -6.37 -22.35
CA PRO A 413 3.36 -5.55 -23.28
C PRO A 413 4.77 -6.12 -23.52
N VAL A 414 5.53 -6.29 -22.43
CA VAL A 414 6.90 -6.84 -22.43
C VAL A 414 6.96 -8.33 -22.80
N THR A 415 6.45 -9.21 -21.92
CA THR A 415 6.69 -10.66 -22.01
C THR A 415 5.87 -11.38 -23.09
N GLY A 416 4.91 -10.69 -23.71
CA GLY A 416 4.10 -11.23 -24.81
C GLY A 416 3.11 -12.34 -24.44
N ILE A 417 3.02 -12.70 -23.15
CA ILE A 417 2.02 -13.66 -22.63
C ILE A 417 0.62 -13.13 -22.94
N SER A 418 -0.24 -13.97 -23.53
CA SER A 418 -1.59 -13.59 -23.95
C SER A 418 -2.67 -14.50 -23.40
N GLU A 419 -3.83 -13.92 -23.09
CA GLU A 419 -5.03 -14.60 -22.61
C GLU A 419 -6.26 -13.99 -23.33
N GLU A 420 -7.03 -14.80 -24.05
CA GLU A 420 -8.19 -14.32 -24.84
C GLU A 420 -9.35 -13.80 -23.98
N ASN A 421 -9.46 -14.29 -22.74
CA ASN A 421 -10.63 -14.10 -21.88
C ASN A 421 -10.20 -13.85 -20.42
N ARG A 422 -9.31 -12.88 -20.19
CA ARG A 422 -8.73 -12.59 -18.88
C ARG A 422 -9.66 -11.69 -18.05
N VAL A 423 -10.16 -12.23 -16.94
CA VAL A 423 -11.02 -11.54 -15.96
C VAL A 423 -10.47 -10.16 -15.57
N GLY A 424 -11.36 -9.20 -15.36
CA GLY A 424 -11.02 -7.82 -15.04
C GLY A 424 -10.53 -7.61 -13.61
N ASN A 425 -9.87 -6.49 -13.35
CA ASN A 425 -9.52 -6.13 -11.98
C ASN A 425 -10.78 -5.90 -11.11
N GLU A 426 -11.85 -5.39 -11.72
CA GLU A 426 -13.19 -5.26 -11.13
C GLU A 426 -13.85 -6.60 -10.75
N GLU A 427 -13.48 -7.69 -11.40
CA GLU A 427 -13.92 -9.05 -11.06
C GLU A 427 -13.09 -9.61 -9.89
N LEU A 428 -11.76 -9.44 -9.93
CA LEU A 428 -10.85 -9.92 -8.88
C LEU A 428 -11.05 -9.20 -7.53
N LEU A 429 -11.43 -7.93 -7.55
CA LEU A 429 -11.88 -7.20 -6.36
C LEU A 429 -13.20 -7.79 -5.81
N ALA A 430 -14.18 -8.00 -6.68
CA ALA A 430 -15.48 -8.57 -6.29
C ALA A 430 -15.37 -9.99 -5.73
N GLU A 431 -14.47 -10.84 -6.26
CA GLU A 431 -14.15 -12.16 -5.70
C GLU A 431 -13.72 -12.10 -4.22
N GLN A 432 -13.03 -11.02 -3.81
CA GLN A 432 -12.61 -10.86 -2.41
C GLN A 432 -13.71 -10.22 -1.53
N GLY A 433 -14.83 -9.78 -2.10
CA GLY A 433 -15.89 -9.05 -1.39
C GLY A 433 -15.61 -7.55 -1.21
N LEU A 434 -14.66 -7.00 -1.97
CA LEU A 434 -14.33 -5.57 -1.95
C LEU A 434 -15.40 -4.81 -2.74
N ALA A 435 -15.87 -3.68 -2.19
CA ALA A 435 -17.03 -2.93 -2.68
C ALA A 435 -16.65 -1.61 -3.38
N TRP A 436 -15.45 -1.08 -3.16
CA TRP A 436 -14.98 0.15 -3.82
C TRP A 436 -13.48 0.17 -4.10
N THR A 437 -13.09 0.94 -5.11
CA THR A 437 -11.71 1.34 -5.43
C THR A 437 -11.66 2.81 -5.85
N VAL A 438 -10.47 3.41 -5.82
CA VAL A 438 -10.18 4.67 -6.54
C VAL A 438 -9.78 4.33 -7.98
N LEU A 439 -10.17 5.17 -8.94
CA LEU A 439 -9.66 5.23 -10.30
C LEU A 439 -9.35 6.68 -10.68
N ASP A 440 -8.53 6.89 -11.71
CA ASP A 440 -8.27 8.23 -12.26
C ASP A 440 -9.38 8.66 -13.24
N SER A 441 -9.63 9.96 -13.37
CA SER A 441 -10.79 10.47 -14.11
C SER A 441 -10.70 10.24 -15.62
N HIS A 442 -9.50 10.22 -16.22
CA HIS A 442 -9.31 9.96 -17.65
C HIS A 442 -9.54 8.50 -18.05
N LEU A 443 -9.60 7.58 -17.08
CA LEU A 443 -9.94 6.18 -17.36
C LEU A 443 -11.43 6.01 -17.68
N LEU A 444 -12.29 6.97 -17.30
CA LEU A 444 -13.71 6.95 -17.65
C LEU A 444 -13.87 7.05 -19.17
N ARG A 445 -14.53 6.06 -19.79
CA ARG A 445 -14.70 6.08 -21.23
C ARG A 445 -15.69 7.17 -21.66
N ALA A 446 -15.35 7.75 -22.81
CA ALA A 446 -16.20 8.57 -23.66
C ALA A 446 -17.66 8.09 -23.74
N GLY A 447 -18.59 9.02 -23.95
CA GLY A 447 -20.02 8.75 -24.19
C GLY A 447 -20.85 8.28 -22.98
N ASP A 448 -20.22 7.81 -21.91
CA ASP A 448 -20.95 7.44 -20.69
C ASP A 448 -21.45 8.70 -19.94
N PRO A 449 -22.61 8.62 -19.23
CA PRO A 449 -23.34 7.40 -18.90
C PRO A 449 -24.76 7.36 -19.49
N ALA A 450 -24.93 6.71 -20.66
CA ALA A 450 -26.18 6.71 -21.42
C ALA A 450 -26.57 5.35 -22.06
N PHE A 451 -26.44 4.24 -21.31
CA PHE A 451 -26.87 2.92 -21.76
C PHE A 451 -28.07 2.36 -20.98
N PRO A 452 -29.30 2.61 -21.44
CA PRO A 452 -30.38 1.63 -21.37
C PRO A 452 -29.94 0.32 -22.06
N TYR A 453 -30.58 -0.79 -21.70
CA TYR A 453 -30.20 -2.11 -22.21
C TYR A 453 -30.54 -2.25 -23.71
N GLY A 454 -29.53 -2.49 -24.57
CA GLY A 454 -29.71 -2.88 -25.98
C GLY A 454 -29.74 -1.74 -27.00
N SER A 455 -28.61 -1.05 -27.21
CA SER A 455 -28.43 -0.08 -28.30
C SER A 455 -27.13 -0.36 -29.09
N ASP A 456 -27.26 -0.61 -30.38
CA ASP A 456 -26.13 -0.95 -31.27
C ASP A 456 -25.38 0.33 -31.72
N LEU A 457 -24.31 0.68 -30.99
CA LEU A 457 -23.38 1.76 -31.36
C LEU A 457 -21.94 1.25 -31.32
N ALA A 458 -21.11 1.72 -32.27
CA ALA A 458 -19.73 1.26 -32.38
C ALA A 458 -18.82 1.96 -31.34
N PRO A 459 -17.72 1.32 -30.90
CA PRO A 459 -16.74 1.94 -29.98
C PRO A 459 -15.97 3.15 -30.55
N GLU A 460 -16.28 3.55 -31.78
CA GLU A 460 -15.55 4.52 -32.60
C GLU A 460 -16.27 5.89 -32.65
N ASP A 461 -17.59 5.94 -32.43
CA ASP A 461 -18.46 7.13 -32.49
C ASP A 461 -18.47 7.98 -31.20
N VAL A 462 -17.45 7.84 -30.34
CA VAL A 462 -17.59 8.08 -28.90
C VAL A 462 -16.76 9.27 -28.40
N VAL A 463 -17.43 10.36 -27.99
CA VAL A 463 -16.83 11.65 -27.57
C VAL A 463 -16.44 11.66 -26.09
N GLU A 464 -15.26 12.22 -25.76
CA GLU A 464 -14.73 12.27 -24.39
C GLU A 464 -15.70 12.82 -23.33
N PRO A 465 -15.59 12.39 -22.05
CA PRO A 465 -16.42 12.89 -20.95
C PRO A 465 -16.10 14.36 -20.63
N SER A 466 -16.78 15.27 -21.34
CA SER A 466 -16.59 16.71 -21.22
C SER A 466 -17.41 17.27 -20.04
N GLY A 467 -16.88 17.11 -18.83
CA GLY A 467 -17.46 17.71 -17.63
C GLY A 467 -16.86 17.23 -16.31
N PRO A 468 -17.37 17.72 -15.17
CA PRO A 468 -17.02 17.21 -13.85
C PRO A 468 -17.72 15.88 -13.57
N HIS A 469 -17.03 14.92 -12.96
CA HIS A 469 -17.59 13.61 -12.57
C HIS A 469 -17.59 13.38 -11.04
N PRO A 470 -18.25 14.24 -10.23
CA PRO A 470 -18.24 14.20 -8.77
C PRO A 470 -19.20 13.15 -8.18
N ASN A 471 -19.33 11.99 -8.81
CA ASN A 471 -20.14 10.90 -8.30
C ASN A 471 -19.44 9.57 -8.63
N PRO A 472 -19.39 8.59 -7.71
CA PRO A 472 -18.83 7.28 -8.00
C PRO A 472 -19.72 6.50 -8.98
N TYR A 473 -19.11 5.56 -9.70
CA TYR A 473 -19.77 4.73 -10.71
C TYR A 473 -19.61 3.25 -10.39
N TRP A 474 -20.62 2.43 -10.67
CA TRP A 474 -20.44 0.97 -10.70
C TRP A 474 -19.58 0.59 -11.92
N ILE A 475 -18.50 -0.16 -11.72
CA ILE A 475 -17.60 -0.55 -12.81
C ILE A 475 -18.27 -1.65 -13.65
N ARG A 476 -18.68 -1.32 -14.88
CA ARG A 476 -19.34 -2.26 -15.82
C ARG A 476 -20.50 -3.00 -15.13
N GLN A 477 -20.53 -4.33 -15.17
CA GLN A 477 -21.48 -5.19 -14.44
C GLN A 477 -21.07 -5.49 -12.97
N SER A 478 -19.85 -5.14 -12.55
CA SER A 478 -19.32 -5.47 -11.21
C SER A 478 -20.13 -4.82 -10.07
N PRO A 479 -20.15 -5.40 -8.86
CA PRO A 479 -20.58 -4.74 -7.63
C PRO A 479 -19.51 -3.81 -7.01
N VAL A 480 -18.39 -3.57 -7.69
CA VAL A 480 -17.36 -2.61 -7.26
C VAL A 480 -17.68 -1.21 -7.77
N ALA A 481 -17.64 -0.21 -6.87
CA ALA A 481 -17.72 1.20 -7.23
C ALA A 481 -16.32 1.82 -7.46
N ALA A 482 -16.15 2.56 -8.55
CA ALA A 482 -15.03 3.45 -8.77
C ALA A 482 -15.35 4.85 -8.23
N PHE A 483 -14.50 5.35 -7.33
CA PHE A 483 -14.46 6.76 -6.93
C PHE A 483 -13.37 7.44 -7.77
N LEU A 484 -13.73 8.48 -8.53
CA LEU A 484 -12.83 9.11 -9.50
C LEU A 484 -12.04 10.26 -8.86
N ARG A 485 -10.72 10.28 -9.03
CA ARG A 485 -9.85 11.39 -8.63
C ARG A 485 -10.38 12.71 -9.21
N ASP A 486 -10.77 13.65 -8.37
CA ASP A 486 -11.17 14.98 -8.85
C ASP A 486 -9.93 15.77 -9.29
N ALA A 487 -9.85 16.07 -10.58
CA ALA A 487 -8.67 16.68 -11.19
C ALA A 487 -8.35 18.08 -10.63
N ARG A 488 -9.36 18.88 -10.24
CA ARG A 488 -9.13 20.26 -9.73
C ARG A 488 -8.56 20.26 -8.32
N SER A 489 -9.18 19.54 -7.39
CA SER A 489 -8.70 19.42 -6.00
C SER A 489 -7.39 18.65 -5.91
N ALA A 490 -7.19 17.61 -6.74
CA ALA A 490 -5.90 16.93 -6.86
C ALA A 490 -4.80 17.89 -7.37
N ALA A 491 -5.02 18.58 -8.49
CA ALA A 491 -4.03 19.51 -9.05
C ALA A 491 -3.67 20.66 -8.09
N GLN A 492 -4.64 21.19 -7.33
CA GLN A 492 -4.37 22.26 -6.37
C GLN A 492 -3.43 21.83 -5.21
N VAL A 493 -3.33 20.53 -4.94
CA VAL A 493 -2.44 19.98 -3.90
C VAL A 493 -1.17 19.36 -4.49
N TRP A 494 -1.24 18.69 -5.65
CA TRP A 494 -0.13 17.96 -6.28
C TRP A 494 0.63 18.73 -7.38
N SER A 495 0.10 19.84 -7.91
CA SER A 495 0.78 20.54 -9.00
C SER A 495 2.12 21.14 -8.56
N ARG A 496 3.20 20.75 -9.23
CA ARG A 496 4.53 21.38 -9.11
C ARG A 496 4.49 22.88 -9.43
N GLN A 497 3.49 23.35 -10.18
CA GLN A 497 3.27 24.75 -10.53
C GLN A 497 1.95 25.23 -9.91
N GLY A 498 2.04 26.01 -8.82
CA GLY A 498 0.88 26.60 -8.14
C GLY A 498 0.12 25.68 -7.17
N GLY A 499 0.57 24.44 -6.95
CA GLY A 499 0.06 23.60 -5.87
C GLY A 499 0.58 24.04 -4.50
N TYR A 500 -0.21 23.81 -3.44
CA TYR A 500 0.10 24.31 -2.08
C TYR A 500 1.52 23.99 -1.57
N PRO A 501 2.08 22.76 -1.71
CA PRO A 501 3.41 22.43 -1.20
C PRO A 501 4.56 23.29 -1.75
N GLY A 502 4.37 23.92 -2.91
CA GLY A 502 5.36 24.82 -3.53
C GLY A 502 5.35 26.25 -2.97
N ASP A 503 4.53 26.56 -1.97
CA ASP A 503 4.47 27.91 -1.40
C ASP A 503 5.79 28.30 -0.71
N GLY A 504 6.29 29.48 -1.04
CA GLY A 504 7.57 29.98 -0.56
C GLY A 504 7.71 30.04 0.97
N ALA A 505 6.62 30.06 1.73
CA ALA A 505 6.65 30.06 3.20
C ALA A 505 6.96 28.68 3.82
N PHE A 506 6.69 27.58 3.12
CA PHE A 506 6.77 26.22 3.64
C PHE A 506 8.19 25.66 3.71
N LEU A 507 8.39 24.65 4.56
CA LEU A 507 9.68 24.02 4.80
C LEU A 507 10.23 23.36 3.53
N ASP A 508 11.47 23.68 3.14
CA ASP A 508 12.11 23.04 2.00
C ASP A 508 12.49 21.58 2.32
N PHE A 509 12.09 20.65 1.46
CA PHE A 509 12.40 19.23 1.63
C PHE A 509 13.89 18.91 1.38
N HIS A 510 14.50 19.59 0.40
CA HIS A 510 15.76 19.18 -0.20
C HIS A 510 17.00 19.74 0.53
N LYS A 511 16.94 21.01 0.96
CA LYS A 511 18.06 21.70 1.61
C LYS A 511 18.25 21.24 3.07
N ARG A 512 19.08 20.22 3.27
CA ARG A 512 19.43 19.66 4.60
C ARG A 512 20.77 20.23 5.12
N HIS A 513 20.83 20.62 6.40
CA HIS A 513 21.99 21.26 7.05
C HIS A 513 23.05 20.23 7.45
N TRP A 514 24.23 20.29 6.81
CA TRP A 514 25.39 19.49 7.19
C TRP A 514 26.02 19.97 8.51
N PRO A 515 26.38 19.09 9.47
CA PRO A 515 26.29 17.62 9.44
C PRO A 515 24.97 17.03 9.99
N SER A 516 24.09 17.85 10.58
CA SER A 516 22.90 17.37 11.32
C SER A 516 21.78 16.73 10.48
N GLY A 517 21.73 17.00 9.17
CA GLY A 517 20.65 16.55 8.27
C GLY A 517 19.32 17.30 8.40
N LEU A 518 19.23 18.37 9.19
CA LEU A 518 18.00 19.11 9.47
C LEU A 518 17.55 20.00 8.30
N ARG A 519 16.24 20.09 8.07
CA ARG A 519 15.64 21.05 7.12
C ARG A 519 15.51 22.42 7.82
N LEU A 520 16.30 23.43 7.45
CA LEU A 520 16.34 24.73 8.16
C LEU A 520 15.87 25.94 7.34
N TRP A 521 15.45 25.70 6.09
CA TRP A 521 15.12 26.72 5.11
C TRP A 521 13.70 26.52 4.57
N ARG A 522 13.11 27.59 4.04
CA ARG A 522 11.82 27.54 3.34
C ARG A 522 12.05 27.37 1.85
N VAL A 523 11.06 26.83 1.13
CA VAL A 523 11.04 26.68 -0.34
C VAL A 523 11.49 27.98 -1.02
N THR A 524 11.09 29.12 -0.44
CA THR A 524 11.44 30.48 -0.84
C THR A 524 10.72 30.90 -2.12
N GLU A 525 11.10 30.33 -3.26
CA GLU A 525 10.45 30.42 -4.57
C GLU A 525 10.69 29.09 -5.31
N SER A 526 9.90 28.77 -6.34
CA SER A 526 9.90 27.43 -6.98
C SER A 526 11.18 27.04 -7.73
N ASP A 527 11.97 28.04 -8.09
CA ASP A 527 13.03 28.02 -9.10
C ASP A 527 14.31 28.74 -8.62
N VAL A 528 14.35 29.17 -7.36
CA VAL A 528 15.52 29.79 -6.73
C VAL A 528 16.61 28.76 -6.41
N ASP A 529 17.86 29.15 -6.63
CA ASP A 529 19.07 28.37 -6.32
C ASP A 529 19.06 27.88 -4.86
N MET A 530 19.53 26.64 -4.64
CA MET A 530 19.55 26.03 -3.33
C MET A 530 20.33 26.87 -2.31
N MET A 531 21.37 27.61 -2.68
CA MET A 531 22.11 28.50 -1.78
C MET A 531 21.25 29.66 -1.28
N ASP A 532 20.51 30.30 -2.17
CA ASP A 532 19.72 31.53 -1.91
C ASP A 532 18.41 31.28 -1.13
N LYS A 533 17.94 30.02 -1.03
CA LYS A 533 16.79 29.67 -0.18
C LYS A 533 16.93 30.19 1.25
N LEU A 534 15.95 30.97 1.68
CA LEU A 534 15.91 31.72 2.93
C LEU A 534 15.52 30.86 4.14
N VAL A 535 15.75 31.37 5.35
CA VAL A 535 15.47 30.67 6.61
C VAL A 535 13.96 30.41 6.78
N TYR A 536 13.62 29.25 7.36
CA TYR A 536 12.24 28.86 7.66
C TYR A 536 11.65 29.60 8.87
N TRP A 537 10.34 29.88 8.83
CA TRP A 537 9.60 30.52 9.93
C TRP A 537 8.33 29.72 10.27
N PRO A 538 8.36 28.85 11.30
CA PRO A 538 7.28 27.91 11.61
C PRO A 538 5.89 28.56 11.78
N ASP A 539 5.81 29.73 12.40
CA ASP A 539 4.52 30.40 12.65
C ASP A 539 3.92 31.04 11.39
N GLN A 540 4.76 31.54 10.48
CA GLN A 540 4.30 32.02 9.16
C GLN A 540 3.83 30.85 8.30
N ALA A 541 4.58 29.75 8.29
CA ALA A 541 4.23 28.53 7.58
C ALA A 541 2.90 27.94 8.11
N ARG A 542 2.72 27.88 9.43
CA ARG A 542 1.45 27.50 10.08
C ARG A 542 0.29 28.39 9.65
N ALA A 543 0.47 29.71 9.66
CA ALA A 543 -0.58 30.65 9.24
C ALA A 543 -0.97 30.44 7.76
N ARG A 544 0.03 30.25 6.89
CA ARG A 544 -0.17 30.01 5.46
C ARG A 544 -0.88 28.70 5.16
N ALA A 545 -0.57 27.64 5.91
CA ALA A 545 -1.27 26.35 5.81
C ALA A 545 -2.76 26.46 6.18
N VAL A 546 -3.10 27.29 7.18
CA VAL A 546 -4.49 27.55 7.56
C VAL A 546 -5.24 28.35 6.48
N GLU A 547 -4.60 29.38 5.91
CA GLU A 547 -5.15 30.17 4.80
C GLU A 547 -5.44 29.29 3.56
N GLN A 548 -4.49 28.44 3.17
CA GLN A 548 -4.65 27.54 2.03
C GLN A 548 -5.65 26.40 2.27
N ALA A 549 -5.84 25.98 3.52
CA ALA A 549 -6.89 25.04 3.89
C ALA A 549 -8.28 25.66 3.80
N ASP A 550 -8.41 26.93 4.19
CA ASP A 550 -9.64 27.70 4.04
C ASP A 550 -9.98 27.90 2.54
N HIS A 551 -8.99 28.27 1.71
CA HIS A 551 -9.13 28.33 0.25
C HIS A 551 -9.50 26.98 -0.39
N PHE A 552 -8.93 25.85 0.07
CA PHE A 552 -9.25 24.54 -0.49
C PHE A 552 -10.72 24.16 -0.31
N VAL A 553 -11.32 24.48 0.84
CA VAL A 553 -12.75 24.24 1.09
C VAL A 553 -13.62 25.11 0.19
N GLU A 554 -13.19 26.34 -0.12
CA GLU A 554 -13.86 27.21 -1.08
C GLU A 554 -13.74 26.71 -2.52
N LEU A 555 -12.57 26.17 -2.91
CA LEU A 555 -12.39 25.50 -4.20
C LEU A 555 -13.31 24.28 -4.34
N VAL A 556 -13.35 23.39 -3.34
CA VAL A 556 -14.24 22.21 -3.34
C VAL A 556 -15.72 22.62 -3.35
N ALA A 557 -16.08 23.70 -2.67
CA ALA A 557 -17.42 24.28 -2.72
C ALA A 557 -17.76 24.84 -4.11
N GLY A 558 -16.78 25.33 -4.86
CA GLY A 558 -16.92 25.89 -6.20
C GLY A 558 -16.82 24.89 -7.36
N LEU A 559 -16.58 23.60 -7.09
CA LEU A 559 -16.54 22.57 -8.13
C LEU A 559 -17.91 22.38 -8.79
N GLU A 560 -17.92 22.32 -10.11
CA GLU A 560 -19.12 22.16 -10.92
C GLU A 560 -19.77 20.78 -10.69
N GLY A 561 -21.10 20.71 -10.70
CA GLY A 561 -21.85 19.45 -10.51
C GLY A 561 -21.85 18.88 -9.08
N MET A 562 -21.25 19.56 -8.10
CA MET A 562 -21.12 19.07 -6.71
C MET A 562 -22.41 19.00 -5.89
N ASP A 563 -23.57 19.43 -6.40
CA ASP A 563 -24.83 19.41 -5.65
C ASP A 563 -25.30 17.98 -5.37
N GLY A 564 -25.15 17.53 -4.11
CA GLY A 564 -25.26 16.13 -3.70
C GLY A 564 -24.09 15.24 -4.12
N GLY A 565 -23.05 15.81 -4.75
CA GLY A 565 -21.85 15.12 -5.22
C GLY A 565 -20.83 14.80 -4.13
N VAL A 566 -19.78 14.11 -4.54
CA VAL A 566 -18.64 13.64 -3.73
C VAL A 566 -17.36 13.89 -4.53
N ALA A 567 -16.57 14.89 -4.14
CA ALA A 567 -15.21 15.07 -4.64
C ALA A 567 -14.31 14.03 -3.95
N CYS A 568 -13.77 13.08 -4.71
CA CYS A 568 -12.76 12.16 -4.20
C CYS A 568 -11.38 12.79 -4.35
N ALA A 569 -10.68 12.96 -3.24
CA ALA A 569 -9.37 13.56 -3.15
C ALA A 569 -8.34 12.50 -2.67
N PRO A 570 -7.90 11.61 -3.58
CA PRO A 570 -6.90 10.59 -3.28
C PRO A 570 -5.47 11.16 -3.33
N PHE A 571 -4.67 10.82 -2.33
CA PHE A 571 -3.27 11.26 -2.20
C PHE A 571 -2.44 10.22 -1.47
N ASP A 572 -1.14 10.13 -1.77
CA ASP A 572 -0.19 9.45 -0.88
C ASP A 572 -0.16 10.16 0.47
N MET A 573 -0.25 9.39 1.56
CA MET A 573 -0.38 9.92 2.92
C MET A 573 0.89 10.67 3.33
N GLU A 574 2.03 10.15 2.91
CA GLU A 574 3.39 10.66 3.10
C GLU A 574 3.58 12.06 2.49
N LEU A 575 2.70 12.51 1.58
CA LEU A 575 2.66 13.92 1.17
C LEU A 575 2.53 14.83 2.39
N PHE A 576 1.60 14.50 3.29
CA PHE A 576 1.26 15.33 4.44
C PHE A 576 2.22 15.05 5.59
N GLY A 577 3.29 15.85 5.68
CA GLY A 577 4.21 15.91 6.80
C GLY A 577 5.64 15.45 6.46
N HIS A 578 5.79 14.41 5.65
CA HIS A 578 7.11 14.01 5.14
C HIS A 578 7.53 14.92 3.99
N TRP A 579 6.84 14.90 2.84
CA TRP A 579 7.18 15.75 1.69
C TRP A 579 6.81 17.22 1.93
N TRP A 580 5.54 17.50 2.27
CA TRP A 580 5.03 18.82 2.64
C TRP A 580 4.81 18.89 4.15
N PHE A 581 5.75 19.51 4.87
CA PHE A 581 5.80 19.45 6.34
C PHE A 581 4.55 20.02 7.04
N GLU A 582 3.96 21.07 6.49
CA GLU A 582 2.75 21.71 7.02
C GLU A 582 1.46 21.00 6.62
N GLY A 583 1.53 20.00 5.75
CA GLY A 583 0.39 19.22 5.26
C GLY A 583 -0.55 18.66 6.35
N PRO A 584 -0.07 18.19 7.52
CA PRO A 584 -0.95 17.75 8.61
C PRO A 584 -1.72 18.92 9.25
N ILE A 585 -1.13 20.12 9.30
CA ILE A 585 -1.79 21.34 9.81
C ILE A 585 -2.88 21.78 8.82
N TRP A 586 -2.55 21.80 7.53
CA TRP A 586 -3.50 22.07 6.45
C TRP A 586 -4.66 21.07 6.48
N LEU A 587 -4.37 19.77 6.58
CA LEU A 587 -5.41 18.73 6.55
C LEU A 587 -6.28 18.76 7.81
N GLU A 588 -5.71 18.95 9.01
CA GLU A 588 -6.52 19.15 10.22
C GLU A 588 -7.48 20.34 10.03
N ARG A 589 -7.02 21.45 9.45
CA ARG A 589 -7.84 22.63 9.18
C ARG A 589 -8.93 22.41 8.11
N VAL A 590 -8.63 21.73 6.99
CA VAL A 590 -9.64 21.36 5.99
C VAL A 590 -10.71 20.48 6.63
N LEU A 591 -10.30 19.49 7.43
CA LEU A 591 -11.22 18.61 8.14
C LEU A 591 -12.05 19.37 9.19
N GLU A 592 -11.47 20.32 9.93
CA GLU A 592 -12.22 21.22 10.81
C GLU A 592 -13.32 21.97 10.04
N ARG A 593 -12.95 22.65 8.95
CA ARG A 593 -13.86 23.47 8.11
C ARG A 593 -14.93 22.66 7.39
N ALA A 594 -14.63 21.46 6.92
CA ALA A 594 -15.58 20.59 6.21
C ALA A 594 -16.48 19.80 7.19
N ALA A 595 -17.16 20.50 8.11
CA ALA A 595 -17.95 19.88 9.16
C ALA A 595 -19.34 19.41 8.69
N PRO A 596 -19.98 18.44 9.39
CA PRO A 596 -21.37 18.08 9.12
C PRO A 596 -22.30 19.28 9.29
N GLY A 597 -23.00 19.67 8.22
CA GLY A 597 -23.88 20.83 8.18
C GLY A 597 -23.28 22.08 7.52
N GLU A 598 -21.97 22.09 7.24
CA GLU A 598 -21.31 23.13 6.45
C GLU A 598 -21.54 22.92 4.93
N LEU A 599 -21.19 23.94 4.13
CA LEU A 599 -21.34 23.93 2.68
C LEU A 599 -20.60 22.77 1.99
N VAL A 600 -19.47 22.34 2.57
CA VAL A 600 -18.73 21.12 2.23
C VAL A 600 -18.62 20.29 3.51
N SER A 601 -18.83 18.98 3.42
CA SER A 601 -18.74 18.06 4.56
C SER A 601 -17.89 16.82 4.24
N THR A 602 -17.10 16.35 5.20
CA THR A 602 -16.29 15.14 5.02
C THR A 602 -17.14 13.87 4.94
N THR A 603 -16.71 12.91 4.11
CA THR A 603 -17.33 11.58 3.98
C THR A 603 -16.25 10.53 3.68
N THR A 604 -16.63 9.25 3.65
CA THR A 604 -15.74 8.16 3.20
C THR A 604 -16.46 7.27 2.17
N PRO A 605 -15.75 6.57 1.27
CA PRO A 605 -16.38 5.80 0.19
C PRO A 605 -17.34 4.70 0.67
N GLY A 606 -17.05 4.02 1.78
CA GLY A 606 -17.96 3.04 2.40
C GLY A 606 -19.21 3.69 2.98
N HIS A 607 -19.07 4.84 3.64
CA HIS A 607 -20.20 5.63 4.14
C HIS A 607 -21.09 6.15 3.00
N GLU A 608 -20.50 6.57 1.87
CA GLU A 608 -21.25 6.91 0.66
C GLU A 608 -22.06 5.73 0.10
N LEU A 609 -21.51 4.50 0.13
CA LEU A 609 -22.21 3.31 -0.32
C LEU A 609 -23.29 2.82 0.67
N ASP A 610 -23.15 3.10 1.97
CA ASP A 610 -24.15 2.75 2.98
C ASP A 610 -25.46 3.52 2.82
N ALA A 611 -25.40 4.73 2.25
CA ALA A 611 -26.57 5.49 1.82
C ALA A 611 -27.31 4.86 0.61
N ARG A 612 -26.83 3.72 0.09
CA ARG A 612 -27.33 3.00 -1.11
C ARG A 612 -27.65 3.93 -2.29
N PRO A 613 -26.69 4.78 -2.72
CA PRO A 613 -26.93 5.76 -3.76
C PRO A 613 -27.22 5.12 -5.11
N ALA A 614 -28.04 5.82 -5.91
CA ALA A 614 -28.38 5.47 -7.29
C ALA A 614 -27.18 5.70 -8.24
N LEU A 615 -26.10 4.92 -8.07
CA LEU A 615 -24.91 5.05 -8.91
C LEU A 615 -25.17 4.53 -10.31
N ARG A 616 -24.66 5.25 -11.30
CA ARG A 616 -24.71 4.86 -12.71
C ARG A 616 -23.62 3.82 -12.96
N ARG A 617 -23.85 2.90 -13.91
CA ARG A 617 -22.78 2.05 -14.45
C ARG A 617 -21.96 2.85 -15.45
N ALA A 618 -20.67 2.56 -15.53
CA ALA A 618 -19.77 3.12 -16.53
C ALA A 618 -18.68 2.12 -16.94
N PHE A 619 -18.13 2.32 -18.13
CA PHE A 619 -16.99 1.59 -18.66
C PHE A 619 -15.69 2.37 -18.46
N PHE A 620 -14.62 1.64 -18.14
CA PHE A 620 -13.29 2.21 -17.91
C PHE A 620 -12.27 1.60 -18.87
N ALA A 621 -11.35 2.42 -19.36
CA ALA A 621 -10.19 2.03 -20.17
C ALA A 621 -9.08 1.44 -19.30
N GLU A 622 -8.11 0.75 -19.91
CA GLU A 622 -6.89 0.30 -19.23
C GLU A 622 -5.92 1.47 -19.03
N GLY A 623 -5.28 1.56 -17.85
CA GLY A 623 -4.34 2.63 -17.52
C GLY A 623 -4.03 2.74 -16.01
N SER A 624 -3.52 3.89 -15.57
CA SER A 624 -3.17 4.18 -14.16
C SER A 624 -3.22 5.68 -13.83
N TRP A 625 -2.99 6.05 -12.57
CA TRP A 625 -2.87 7.47 -12.17
C TRP A 625 -1.50 8.13 -12.46
N GLY A 626 -0.55 7.35 -13.00
CA GLY A 626 0.83 7.76 -13.20
C GLY A 626 1.07 8.68 -14.40
N ALA A 627 2.33 9.06 -14.62
CA ALA A 627 2.72 9.94 -15.73
C ALA A 627 2.30 9.36 -17.10
N GLY A 628 1.49 10.11 -17.84
CA GLY A 628 0.92 9.68 -19.12
C GLY A 628 -0.37 8.86 -19.02
N GLY A 629 -0.86 8.54 -17.82
CA GLY A 629 -2.14 7.86 -17.59
C GLY A 629 -2.16 6.36 -17.93
N ASP A 630 -1.02 5.78 -18.33
CA ASP A 630 -0.87 4.40 -18.80
C ASP A 630 0.12 3.61 -17.92
N HIS A 631 0.90 2.68 -18.50
CA HIS A 631 1.83 1.81 -17.77
C HIS A 631 3.31 2.23 -17.88
N ARG A 632 3.64 3.32 -18.59
CA ARG A 632 5.04 3.68 -18.95
C ARG A 632 5.99 3.89 -17.76
N VAL A 633 5.44 4.22 -16.58
CA VAL A 633 6.23 4.40 -15.34
C VAL A 633 6.74 3.06 -14.78
N TRP A 634 6.12 1.94 -15.14
CA TRP A 634 6.53 0.59 -14.70
C TRP A 634 6.94 -0.32 -15.88
N VAL A 635 6.73 0.12 -17.12
CA VAL A 635 7.09 -0.60 -18.36
C VAL A 635 7.81 0.35 -19.32
N ASN A 636 9.12 0.20 -19.38
CA ASN A 636 10.05 0.95 -20.24
C ASN A 636 11.38 0.16 -20.37
N PRO A 637 12.30 0.54 -21.28
CA PRO A 637 13.51 -0.25 -21.54
C PRO A 637 14.41 -0.53 -20.32
N GLU A 638 14.36 0.32 -19.29
CA GLU A 638 15.14 0.17 -18.05
C GLU A 638 14.52 -0.85 -17.09
N THR A 639 13.23 -1.16 -17.26
CA THR A 639 12.43 -2.03 -16.38
C THR A 639 11.95 -3.33 -17.03
N GLU A 640 12.00 -3.45 -18.37
CA GLU A 640 11.59 -4.65 -19.12
C GLU A 640 12.20 -5.97 -18.60
N TRP A 641 13.47 -5.96 -18.19
CA TRP A 641 14.16 -7.15 -17.67
C TRP A 641 13.51 -7.70 -16.39
N MET A 642 12.96 -6.84 -15.52
CA MET A 642 12.26 -7.26 -14.32
C MET A 642 11.02 -8.10 -14.65
N TRP A 643 10.23 -7.68 -15.64
CA TRP A 643 9.05 -8.42 -16.07
C TRP A 643 9.40 -9.80 -16.63
N HIS A 644 10.47 -9.91 -17.42
CA HIS A 644 10.99 -11.19 -17.89
C HIS A 644 11.45 -12.11 -16.76
N GLU A 645 12.16 -11.59 -15.74
CA GLU A 645 12.57 -12.39 -14.58
C GLU A 645 11.38 -12.80 -13.71
N LEU A 646 10.44 -11.88 -13.45
CA LEU A 646 9.23 -12.13 -12.67
C LEU A 646 8.34 -13.19 -13.33
N ALA A 647 8.23 -13.20 -14.67
CA ALA A 647 7.49 -14.22 -15.40
C ALA A 647 8.05 -15.64 -15.21
N ASP A 648 9.36 -15.82 -15.02
CA ASP A 648 9.93 -17.14 -14.69
C ASP A 648 9.73 -17.50 -13.22
N LEU A 649 9.95 -16.54 -12.32
CA LEU A 649 9.76 -16.71 -10.89
C LEU A 649 8.32 -17.10 -10.56
N GLU A 650 7.33 -16.43 -11.15
CA GLU A 650 5.91 -16.69 -10.94
C GLU A 650 5.53 -18.12 -11.39
N ARG A 651 5.95 -18.55 -12.58
CA ARG A 651 5.76 -19.93 -13.07
C ARG A 651 6.40 -20.95 -12.13
N ARG A 652 7.67 -20.76 -11.75
CA ARG A 652 8.42 -21.69 -10.90
C ARG A 652 7.86 -21.74 -9.48
N ALA A 653 7.48 -20.61 -8.90
CA ALA A 653 6.88 -20.52 -7.58
C ALA A 653 5.53 -21.22 -7.54
N PHE A 654 4.61 -20.93 -8.47
CA PHE A 654 3.30 -21.61 -8.50
C PHE A 654 3.41 -23.11 -8.78
N ALA A 655 4.39 -23.55 -9.58
CA ALA A 655 4.70 -24.97 -9.73
C ALA A 655 5.21 -25.59 -8.42
N ALA A 656 6.17 -24.95 -7.73
CA ALA A 656 6.76 -25.46 -6.49
C ALA A 656 5.73 -25.59 -5.35
N VAL A 657 4.86 -24.60 -5.17
CA VAL A 657 3.81 -24.63 -4.12
C VAL A 657 2.68 -25.60 -4.46
N ARG A 658 2.38 -25.84 -5.75
CA ARG A 658 1.39 -26.86 -6.17
C ARG A 658 1.87 -28.29 -5.91
N TRP A 659 3.17 -28.56 -6.12
CA TRP A 659 3.69 -29.93 -6.19
C TRP A 659 4.51 -30.38 -4.96
N GLY A 660 4.68 -29.55 -3.92
CA GLY A 660 5.27 -30.07 -2.66
C GLY A 660 5.50 -29.07 -1.52
N GLY A 661 6.51 -29.39 -0.70
CA GLY A 661 6.92 -28.62 0.47
C GLY A 661 6.03 -28.80 1.70
N ALA A 662 6.59 -28.55 2.87
CA ALA A 662 5.80 -28.27 4.07
C ALA A 662 5.18 -26.85 3.97
N ARG A 663 4.07 -26.60 4.68
CA ARG A 663 3.33 -25.31 4.64
C ARG A 663 4.24 -24.08 4.78
N LYS A 664 5.24 -24.13 5.67
CA LYS A 664 6.20 -23.03 5.85
C LYS A 664 7.06 -22.73 4.61
N TRP A 665 7.48 -23.74 3.86
CA TRP A 665 8.24 -23.53 2.61
C TRP A 665 7.38 -22.85 1.55
N ARG A 666 6.10 -23.23 1.44
CA ARG A 666 5.16 -22.54 0.53
C ARG A 666 4.94 -21.09 0.95
N ARG A 667 4.71 -20.82 2.25
CA ARG A 667 4.63 -19.47 2.82
C ARG A 667 5.83 -18.61 2.45
N ALA A 668 7.05 -19.11 2.64
CA ALA A 668 8.28 -18.40 2.32
C ALA A 668 8.40 -18.10 0.81
N ILE A 669 8.12 -19.08 -0.07
CA ILE A 669 8.15 -18.89 -1.54
C ILE A 669 7.16 -17.81 -1.96
N LEU A 670 5.94 -17.80 -1.40
CA LEU A 670 4.90 -16.82 -1.76
C LEU A 670 5.19 -15.41 -1.20
N ASN A 671 5.78 -15.30 0.00
CA ASN A 671 6.24 -14.03 0.53
C ASN A 671 7.31 -13.40 -0.37
N GLN A 672 8.34 -14.17 -0.74
CA GLN A 672 9.44 -13.67 -1.57
C GLN A 672 8.99 -13.38 -3.01
N LEU A 673 8.06 -14.16 -3.58
CA LEU A 673 7.44 -13.85 -4.87
C LEU A 673 6.68 -12.51 -4.82
N LEU A 674 5.88 -12.27 -3.78
CA LEU A 674 5.18 -10.99 -3.59
C LEU A 674 6.18 -9.84 -3.42
N LEU A 675 7.25 -10.03 -2.64
CA LEU A 675 8.30 -9.02 -2.46
C LEU A 675 9.05 -8.70 -3.77
N THR A 676 9.25 -9.66 -4.68
CA THR A 676 9.76 -9.37 -6.03
C THR A 676 8.74 -8.64 -6.90
N ALA A 677 7.44 -8.85 -6.69
CA ALA A 677 6.36 -8.34 -7.55
C ALA A 677 5.80 -6.95 -7.17
N ALA A 678 6.45 -6.24 -6.25
CA ALA A 678 6.04 -4.90 -5.81
C ALA A 678 6.22 -3.85 -6.92
N SER A 679 5.32 -2.86 -7.03
CA SER A 679 5.43 -1.79 -8.05
C SER A 679 6.61 -0.84 -7.80
N ASP A 680 7.09 -0.77 -6.55
CA ASP A 680 8.18 0.11 -6.12
C ASP A 680 9.45 -0.05 -6.95
N TRP A 681 9.83 -1.28 -7.31
CA TRP A 681 11.12 -1.53 -7.94
C TRP A 681 11.24 -0.91 -9.34
N PRO A 682 10.32 -1.16 -10.30
CA PRO A 682 10.35 -0.45 -11.58
C PRO A 682 10.00 1.04 -11.46
N PHE A 683 9.23 1.46 -10.45
CA PHE A 683 8.94 2.88 -10.18
C PHE A 683 10.20 3.67 -9.79
N LEU A 684 10.94 3.22 -8.78
CA LEU A 684 12.13 3.90 -8.25
C LEU A 684 13.27 4.00 -9.28
N ILE A 685 13.39 3.00 -10.17
CA ILE A 685 14.29 3.06 -11.34
C ILE A 685 13.84 4.17 -12.28
N THR A 686 12.60 4.12 -12.76
CA THR A 686 12.07 5.08 -13.75
C THR A 686 12.05 6.53 -13.23
N MET A 687 11.92 6.72 -11.92
CA MET A 687 11.99 8.02 -11.26
C MET A 687 13.42 8.44 -10.87
N GLY A 688 14.45 7.65 -11.18
CA GLY A 688 15.86 7.93 -10.85
C GLY A 688 16.15 8.03 -9.35
N THR A 689 15.25 7.56 -8.48
CA THR A 689 15.26 7.80 -7.03
C THR A 689 15.64 6.53 -6.29
N GLY A 690 16.93 6.20 -6.32
CA GLY A 690 17.46 4.98 -5.70
C GLY A 690 17.43 3.76 -6.61
N GLN A 691 17.73 3.94 -7.90
CA GLN A 691 17.87 2.86 -8.88
C GLN A 691 18.71 1.68 -8.36
N ASP A 692 19.93 1.93 -7.89
CA ASP A 692 20.83 0.88 -7.37
C ASP A 692 20.16 0.02 -6.29
N TYR A 693 19.44 0.67 -5.37
CA TYR A 693 18.70 0.03 -4.29
C TYR A 693 17.52 -0.78 -4.84
N ALA A 694 16.72 -0.21 -5.75
CA ALA A 694 15.60 -0.93 -6.38
C ALA A 694 16.05 -2.16 -7.18
N GLU A 695 17.16 -2.04 -7.92
CA GLU A 695 17.79 -3.14 -8.64
C GLU A 695 18.31 -4.24 -7.70
N GLU A 696 19.02 -3.88 -6.62
CA GLU A 696 19.49 -4.83 -5.60
C GLU A 696 18.33 -5.55 -4.92
N ARG A 697 17.29 -4.81 -4.50
CA ARG A 697 16.11 -5.36 -3.81
C ARG A 697 15.34 -6.33 -4.68
N PHE A 698 15.08 -6.00 -5.94
CA PHE A 698 14.45 -6.93 -6.89
C PHE A 698 15.29 -8.20 -7.06
N ARG A 699 16.60 -8.06 -7.31
CA ARG A 699 17.52 -9.19 -7.54
C ARG A 699 17.66 -10.09 -6.31
N GLU A 700 17.69 -9.52 -5.11
CA GLU A 700 17.79 -10.28 -3.87
C GLU A 700 16.51 -11.06 -3.57
N HIS A 701 15.32 -10.48 -3.74
CA HIS A 701 14.05 -11.23 -3.59
C HIS A 701 13.88 -12.29 -4.69
N ALA A 702 14.31 -12.00 -5.92
CA ALA A 702 14.37 -12.99 -7.01
C ALA A 702 15.30 -14.17 -6.67
N ARG A 703 16.50 -13.88 -6.13
CA ARG A 703 17.47 -14.87 -5.68
C ARG A 703 16.94 -15.70 -4.50
N ARG A 704 16.33 -15.05 -3.49
CA ARG A 704 15.67 -15.69 -2.34
C ARG A 704 14.53 -16.61 -2.77
N THR A 705 13.70 -16.18 -3.73
CA THR A 705 12.63 -17.01 -4.32
C THR A 705 13.21 -18.26 -5.00
N ARG A 706 14.27 -18.12 -5.79
CA ARG A 706 14.99 -19.25 -6.43
C ARG A 706 15.58 -20.20 -5.39
N GLU A 707 16.28 -19.68 -4.39
CA GLU A 707 16.86 -20.44 -3.26
C GLU A 707 15.80 -21.27 -2.54
N LEU A 708 14.62 -20.70 -2.23
CA LEU A 708 13.54 -21.40 -1.54
C LEU A 708 12.86 -22.47 -2.41
N ILE A 709 12.76 -22.26 -3.72
CA ILE A 709 12.23 -23.26 -4.67
C ILE A 709 13.19 -24.44 -4.78
N ASP A 710 14.50 -24.16 -4.90
CA ASP A 710 15.51 -25.18 -5.20
C ASP A 710 15.95 -25.96 -3.94
N LEU A 711 15.95 -25.34 -2.75
CA LEU A 711 16.02 -26.03 -1.44
C LEU A 711 14.70 -26.76 -1.10
N GLY A 712 13.60 -26.32 -1.73
CA GLY A 712 12.24 -26.75 -1.47
C GLY A 712 11.99 -28.25 -1.67
N PRO A 713 10.78 -28.70 -1.28
CA PRO A 713 10.42 -30.09 -0.96
C PRO A 713 11.40 -31.08 -0.28
N ARG A 714 12.71 -30.81 -0.15
CA ARG A 714 13.73 -31.82 0.19
C ARG A 714 14.72 -31.42 1.29
N SER A 715 14.97 -30.12 1.49
CA SER A 715 15.95 -29.66 2.48
C SER A 715 15.44 -29.72 3.93
N ARG A 716 16.36 -29.99 4.87
CA ARG A 716 16.20 -29.69 6.30
C ARG A 716 16.85 -28.37 6.72
N ALA A 717 17.77 -27.83 5.91
CA ALA A 717 18.35 -26.52 6.13
C ALA A 717 17.31 -25.46 5.77
N TRP A 718 16.87 -24.71 6.78
CA TRP A 718 16.00 -23.55 6.67
C TRP A 718 16.92 -22.32 6.76
N PRO A 719 16.97 -21.44 5.74
CA PRO A 719 17.85 -20.28 5.79
C PRO A 719 17.43 -19.31 6.89
N ALA A 720 18.39 -18.83 7.68
CA ALA A 720 18.10 -18.00 8.86
C ALA A 720 17.48 -16.63 8.51
N TRP A 721 17.64 -16.16 7.27
CA TRP A 721 17.04 -14.92 6.78
C TRP A 721 15.52 -15.03 6.61
N VAL A 722 14.96 -16.23 6.45
CA VAL A 722 13.53 -16.41 6.11
C VAL A 722 12.62 -15.90 7.22
N ASP A 723 12.95 -16.20 8.48
CA ASP A 723 12.11 -15.82 9.62
C ASP A 723 12.22 -14.32 9.97
N LEU A 724 13.05 -13.55 9.23
CA LEU A 724 13.20 -12.08 9.33
C LEU A 724 12.55 -11.33 8.16
N ASP A 725 12.20 -12.03 7.08
CA ASP A 725 11.83 -11.48 5.77
C ASP A 725 10.55 -12.16 5.23
N LEU A 726 9.54 -12.22 6.11
CA LEU A 726 8.28 -12.93 5.94
C LEU A 726 7.09 -12.05 6.40
N PRO A 727 6.79 -10.93 5.73
CA PRO A 727 5.74 -9.98 6.14
C PRO A 727 4.36 -10.61 6.31
N PHE A 728 4.07 -11.69 5.58
CA PHE A 728 2.80 -12.40 5.60
C PHE A 728 2.98 -13.84 6.12
N PRO A 729 3.18 -14.03 7.44
CA PRO A 729 3.40 -15.35 8.02
C PRO A 729 2.19 -16.29 7.86
N GLN A 730 0.99 -15.76 7.58
CA GLN A 730 -0.26 -16.48 7.43
C GLN A 730 -0.58 -16.96 6.00
N ILE A 731 0.12 -16.47 4.97
CA ILE A 731 -0.22 -16.65 3.55
C ILE A 731 -0.39 -18.13 3.12
N GLU A 732 -1.35 -18.42 2.22
CA GLU A 732 -1.58 -19.79 1.71
C GLU A 732 -1.58 -19.89 0.19
N ALA A 733 -1.13 -21.03 -0.33
CA ALA A 733 -1.17 -21.33 -1.77
C ALA A 733 -2.60 -21.47 -2.31
N GLU A 734 -3.53 -21.84 -1.42
CA GLU A 734 -4.96 -21.90 -1.64
C GLU A 734 -5.57 -20.52 -2.00
N TRP A 735 -4.96 -19.42 -1.57
CA TRP A 735 -5.47 -18.06 -1.85
C TRP A 735 -5.30 -17.61 -3.31
N ALA A 736 -4.47 -18.29 -4.08
CA ALA A 736 -4.25 -18.01 -5.51
C ALA A 736 -5.30 -18.67 -6.43
N ARG A 737 -6.10 -19.61 -5.90
CA ARG A 737 -7.10 -20.40 -6.65
C ARG A 737 -8.38 -19.61 -6.90
N SER A 738 -9.07 -19.87 -8.02
CA SER A 738 -10.41 -19.31 -8.22
C SER A 738 -11.41 -19.89 -7.22
N PRO A 739 -12.60 -19.28 -7.04
CA PRO A 739 -13.69 -19.87 -6.25
C PRO A 739 -14.18 -21.25 -6.73
N GLU A 740 -13.68 -21.71 -7.90
CA GLU A 740 -14.03 -22.97 -8.56
C GLU A 740 -12.93 -24.06 -8.45
N GLU A 741 -11.74 -23.76 -7.87
CA GLU A 741 -10.51 -24.62 -7.84
C GLU A 741 -10.14 -25.25 -6.47
#